data_AF-A0AA38CU49-F1
#
_entry.id   AF-A0AA38CU49-F1
#
_cell.length_a   1.000
_cell.length_b   1.000
_cell.length_c   1.000
_cell.angle_alpha   90.00
_cell.angle_beta   90.00
_cell.angle_gamma   90.00
#
_symmetry.space_group_name_H-M   'P 1'
#
loop_
_entity.id
_entity.type
_entity.pdbx_description
1 polymer ?
#
loop_
_entity_poly.entity_id
_entity_poly.type
_entity_poly.pdbx_seq_one_letter_code
_entity_poly.pdbx_strand_id
1 'polypeptide(L)'
;MAKFIFSKLIFLACLFHSANTVSSLIHAGQSEEALSFNFTEIGACGGDEISCVGDATVSDHVLHLTNSTTSKYTNWGNQTAGRVVYDRTVQLSSIADFSTHFRFPMNYSGQRKRDYMGDGIAFFLAYKRSAYNVPQYTSGGWFGLVGDKLDAFPPFFAVALSSYDAVVGTVPKSISEYGFSKNATFRGLNNGTVWDAWIDYNSSTEMLQVHIASGSHSQKSQNNLILKQSVNLSEYLHGNVVFIGLSSAAVNSSETHDIFSWSFKSSATTVPVQKRRRKVRISTKIILSVGSVVAACLAGTLLLWSYFVRRKRLASIRRQELADTNLEEILHHIPKRFNMDDLTAGTNNFSETEKLGQGGFGAVYKCILLKTNEIVAVKRIKEGSRQGIKEFISEVSIVSRLRHRNLVQLLGWCHEREQLLLVYEYMPNGSLDRHLFARDEEEEERKFPVLQWSLRYKIAREIASALLYLHEEWDQCVVHRDVKSSNVMLDSKFSAKLGDFGLARLVNHEHLAQTTQAAGTLGYLAPECVASGKTSPESDVYSFGAVALELASGKRAVDVRLLDFDMRLVVWAWDLYGKGRLLEAADMRLNGEFEKLEMEQLIVVGLWCSHPDAASRPKMRQVLKLLNFEVTAPHLPPEIPVPSYNAHVSFMTRPSSVSSCTSASESVPTISSQVDSKLAR
;
A
#
# COMPACT_ATOMS: atom_id res chain seq x y z
N MET A 1 -42.66 7.61 -57.61
CA MET A 1 -42.47 6.88 -56.32
C MET A 1 -42.08 5.40 -56.48
N ALA A 2 -42.80 4.57 -57.25
CA ALA A 2 -42.65 3.10 -57.28
C ALA A 2 -41.19 2.53 -57.20
N LYS A 3 -40.26 3.00 -58.04
CA LYS A 3 -38.85 2.52 -58.05
C LYS A 3 -38.13 2.66 -56.69
N PHE A 4 -38.51 3.64 -55.86
CA PHE A 4 -37.91 3.86 -54.53
C PHE A 4 -38.44 2.87 -53.47
N ILE A 5 -39.67 2.41 -53.63
CA ILE A 5 -40.30 1.41 -52.73
C ILE A 5 -39.74 0.01 -53.04
N PHE A 6 -39.60 -0.32 -54.33
CA PHE A 6 -39.05 -1.60 -54.77
C PHE A 6 -37.61 -1.84 -54.27
N SER A 7 -36.77 -0.79 -54.30
CA SER A 7 -35.41 -0.85 -53.75
C SER A 7 -35.39 -1.13 -52.24
N LYS A 8 -36.27 -0.50 -51.44
CA LYS A 8 -36.37 -0.77 -50.00
C LYS A 8 -36.88 -2.19 -49.70
N LEU A 9 -37.83 -2.70 -50.48
CA LEU A 9 -38.34 -4.08 -50.34
C LEU A 9 -37.26 -5.12 -50.62
N ILE A 10 -36.44 -4.92 -51.67
CA ILE A 10 -35.30 -5.81 -51.95
C ILE A 10 -34.27 -5.76 -50.81
N PHE A 11 -33.98 -4.58 -50.27
CA PHE A 11 -33.03 -4.43 -49.15
C PHE A 11 -33.53 -5.12 -47.87
N LEU A 12 -34.82 -5.00 -47.54
CA LEU A 12 -35.46 -5.71 -46.42
C LEU A 12 -35.50 -7.23 -46.65
N ALA A 13 -35.79 -7.70 -47.86
CA ALA A 13 -35.75 -9.12 -48.20
C ALA A 13 -34.33 -9.70 -48.05
N CYS A 14 -33.30 -8.97 -48.50
CA CYS A 14 -31.90 -9.38 -48.32
C CYS A 14 -31.48 -9.40 -46.84
N LEU A 15 -31.99 -8.47 -46.00
CA LEU A 15 -31.77 -8.50 -44.55
C LEU A 15 -32.43 -9.70 -43.88
N PHE A 16 -33.67 -10.05 -44.25
CA PHE A 16 -34.33 -11.27 -43.75
C PHE A 16 -33.64 -12.56 -44.22
N HIS A 17 -33.21 -12.62 -45.48
CA HIS A 17 -32.54 -13.81 -46.01
C HIS A 17 -31.13 -14.00 -45.44
N SER A 18 -30.40 -12.91 -45.17
CA SER A 18 -29.11 -12.96 -44.46
C SER A 18 -29.28 -13.30 -42.97
N ALA A 19 -30.32 -12.81 -42.29
CA ALA A 19 -30.63 -13.23 -40.92
C ALA A 19 -30.92 -14.74 -40.82
N ASN A 20 -31.74 -15.29 -41.71
CA ASN A 20 -32.11 -16.71 -41.68
C ASN A 20 -30.99 -17.65 -42.15
N THR A 21 -30.10 -17.21 -43.05
CA THR A 21 -28.90 -18.00 -43.43
C THR A 21 -27.81 -17.95 -42.35
N VAL A 22 -27.64 -16.84 -41.63
CA VAL A 22 -26.80 -16.79 -40.42
C VAL A 22 -27.36 -17.70 -39.32
N SER A 23 -28.68 -17.69 -39.09
CA SER A 23 -29.33 -18.56 -38.09
C SER A 23 -29.16 -20.05 -38.39
N SER A 24 -29.25 -20.46 -39.66
CA SER A 24 -29.11 -21.88 -40.05
C SER A 24 -27.65 -22.37 -40.12
N LEU A 25 -26.67 -21.49 -40.37
CA LEU A 25 -25.24 -21.82 -40.26
C LEU A 25 -24.71 -21.87 -38.81
N ILE A 26 -25.51 -21.46 -37.82
CA ILE A 26 -25.16 -21.50 -36.39
C ILE A 26 -25.63 -22.80 -35.70
N HIS A 27 -26.29 -23.72 -36.40
CA HIS A 27 -26.71 -25.03 -35.85
C HIS A 27 -26.00 -26.25 -36.47
N ALA A 28 -24.76 -26.06 -36.90
CA ALA A 28 -23.86 -27.14 -37.29
C ALA A 28 -22.83 -27.44 -36.18
N GLY A 29 -23.29 -28.08 -35.10
CA GLY A 29 -22.45 -28.86 -34.17
C GLY A 29 -21.22 -28.18 -33.56
N GLN A 30 -21.40 -27.22 -32.65
CA GLN A 30 -20.39 -26.97 -31.61
C GLN A 30 -20.66 -27.87 -30.42
N SER A 31 -19.80 -28.87 -30.21
CA SER A 31 -19.70 -29.58 -28.93
C SER A 31 -18.99 -28.67 -27.93
N GLU A 32 -19.61 -28.39 -26.79
CA GLU A 32 -18.94 -27.72 -25.67
C GLU A 32 -18.02 -28.72 -24.96
N GLU A 33 -16.84 -28.97 -25.53
CA GLU A 33 -15.86 -29.87 -24.94
C GLU A 33 -15.32 -29.32 -23.62
N ALA A 34 -15.65 -30.02 -22.53
CA ALA A 34 -15.14 -29.75 -21.20
C ALA A 34 -13.61 -29.87 -21.16
N LEU A 35 -12.92 -28.89 -20.56
CA LEU A 35 -11.47 -28.84 -20.60
C LEU A 35 -10.84 -30.11 -20.04
N SER A 36 -10.09 -30.83 -20.87
CA SER A 36 -9.28 -31.96 -20.43
C SER A 36 -8.02 -32.15 -21.25
N PHE A 37 -7.02 -32.78 -20.64
CA PHE A 37 -5.81 -33.29 -21.29
C PHE A 37 -5.34 -34.57 -20.58
N ASN A 38 -4.58 -35.40 -21.29
CA ASN A 38 -3.99 -36.62 -20.75
C ASN A 38 -2.65 -36.89 -21.45
N PHE A 39 -1.54 -36.56 -20.79
CA PHE A 39 -0.19 -36.84 -21.27
C PHE A 39 0.27 -38.19 -20.71
N THR A 40 0.19 -39.23 -21.52
CA THR A 40 0.82 -40.55 -21.24
C THR A 40 2.28 -40.61 -21.68
N GLU A 41 2.67 -39.72 -22.60
CA GLU A 41 4.03 -39.41 -23.01
C GLU A 41 4.13 -37.87 -23.01
N ILE A 42 5.11 -37.28 -22.30
CA ILE A 42 5.16 -35.83 -22.15
C ILE A 42 5.96 -35.20 -23.32
N GLY A 43 5.34 -34.24 -24.00
CA GLY A 43 5.95 -33.52 -25.12
C GLY A 43 7.02 -32.50 -24.69
N ALA A 44 7.90 -32.12 -25.61
CA ALA A 44 8.99 -31.19 -25.32
C ALA A 44 8.49 -29.80 -24.83
N CYS A 45 9.24 -29.22 -23.88
CA CYS A 45 9.00 -27.89 -23.32
C CYS A 45 8.87 -26.81 -24.40
N GLY A 46 7.81 -25.99 -24.35
CA GLY A 46 7.55 -24.96 -25.35
C GLY A 46 6.96 -25.50 -26.66
N GLY A 47 6.50 -26.75 -26.67
CA GLY A 47 5.56 -27.26 -27.65
C GLY A 47 4.19 -26.56 -27.55
N ASP A 48 3.21 -27.02 -28.33
CA ASP A 48 1.97 -26.27 -28.54
C ASP A 48 0.99 -26.27 -27.34
N GLU A 49 1.36 -26.96 -26.23
CA GLU A 49 0.49 -27.33 -25.09
C GLU A 49 1.09 -27.17 -23.68
N ILE A 50 2.42 -27.26 -23.47
CA ILE A 50 3.05 -27.05 -22.15
C ILE A 50 4.32 -26.19 -22.20
N SER A 51 4.45 -25.28 -21.23
CA SER A 51 5.64 -24.47 -20.95
C SER A 51 6.38 -24.98 -19.71
N CYS A 52 7.69 -25.17 -19.82
CA CYS A 52 8.57 -25.41 -18.67
C CYS A 52 9.23 -24.10 -18.22
N VAL A 53 9.39 -23.91 -16.92
CA VAL A 53 9.86 -22.67 -16.31
C VAL A 53 10.82 -22.97 -15.15
N GLY A 54 11.88 -22.17 -14.98
CA GLY A 54 12.95 -22.44 -14.02
C GLY A 54 13.87 -23.55 -14.53
N ASP A 55 14.22 -24.50 -13.66
CA ASP A 55 15.10 -25.63 -13.99
C ASP A 55 14.35 -26.85 -14.57
N ALA A 56 13.05 -26.72 -14.88
CA ALA A 56 12.24 -27.82 -15.39
C ALA A 56 12.52 -28.13 -16.88
N THR A 57 12.63 -29.42 -17.21
CA THR A 57 12.98 -29.92 -18.55
C THR A 57 12.24 -31.21 -18.88
N VAL A 58 12.05 -31.51 -20.18
CA VAL A 58 11.50 -32.80 -20.64
C VAL A 58 12.56 -33.54 -21.46
N SER A 59 12.78 -34.81 -21.12
CA SER A 59 13.68 -35.75 -21.81
C SER A 59 13.06 -37.15 -21.77
N ASP A 60 13.21 -37.92 -22.86
CA ASP A 60 12.70 -39.29 -22.99
C ASP A 60 11.24 -39.47 -22.55
N HIS A 61 10.40 -38.49 -22.89
CA HIS A 61 8.98 -38.37 -22.53
C HIS A 61 8.66 -38.23 -21.03
N VAL A 62 9.68 -38.05 -20.19
CA VAL A 62 9.58 -37.74 -18.75
C VAL A 62 9.78 -36.23 -18.55
N LEU A 63 8.96 -35.64 -17.67
CA LEU A 63 9.13 -34.26 -17.20
C LEU A 63 9.91 -34.27 -15.89
N HIS A 64 11.07 -33.63 -15.88
CA HIS A 64 11.87 -33.38 -14.68
C HIS A 64 11.56 -31.97 -14.17
N LEU A 65 10.98 -31.84 -12.97
CA LEU A 65 10.65 -30.54 -12.36
C LEU A 65 11.87 -29.85 -11.73
N THR A 66 12.91 -30.61 -11.40
CA THR A 66 14.18 -30.13 -10.82
C THR A 66 15.35 -30.79 -11.52
N ASN A 67 16.45 -30.06 -11.72
CA ASN A 67 17.64 -30.59 -12.36
C ASN A 67 18.64 -31.10 -11.31
N SER A 68 19.05 -32.37 -11.41
CA SER A 68 20.00 -33.02 -10.50
C SER A 68 21.47 -32.62 -10.71
N THR A 69 21.78 -31.83 -11.76
CA THR A 69 23.15 -31.46 -12.16
C THR A 69 23.51 -29.99 -11.94
N THR A 70 22.56 -29.13 -11.53
CA THR A 70 22.76 -27.67 -11.46
C THR A 70 23.52 -27.20 -10.22
N SER A 71 24.81 -26.86 -10.40
CA SER A 71 25.66 -26.29 -9.36
C SER A 71 25.43 -24.80 -9.09
N LYS A 72 24.19 -24.40 -8.78
CA LYS A 72 23.86 -23.03 -8.33
C LYS A 72 24.30 -22.85 -6.88
N TYR A 73 25.60 -22.65 -6.67
CA TYR A 73 26.18 -22.40 -5.34
C TYR A 73 25.61 -21.12 -4.73
N THR A 74 24.80 -21.28 -3.68
CA THR A 74 24.36 -20.22 -2.78
C THR A 74 25.03 -20.39 -1.41
N ASN A 75 24.86 -19.41 -0.51
CA ASN A 75 25.28 -19.53 0.90
C ASN A 75 24.58 -20.69 1.66
N TRP A 76 23.56 -21.32 1.07
CA TRP A 76 22.84 -22.48 1.59
C TRP A 76 23.07 -23.77 0.76
N GLY A 77 24.03 -23.75 -0.18
CA GLY A 77 24.37 -24.88 -1.06
C GLY A 77 23.73 -24.78 -2.45
N ASN A 78 23.66 -25.91 -3.16
CA ASN A 78 23.07 -25.99 -4.50
C ASN A 78 21.54 -25.99 -4.41
N GLN A 79 20.89 -25.04 -5.06
CA GLN A 79 19.42 -24.99 -5.16
C GLN A 79 18.95 -25.24 -6.60
N THR A 80 17.87 -26.01 -6.76
CA THR A 80 17.15 -26.15 -8.03
C THR A 80 15.65 -25.99 -7.79
N ALA A 81 14.96 -25.31 -8.73
CA ALA A 81 13.52 -25.12 -8.67
C ALA A 81 12.93 -24.95 -10.07
N GLY A 82 11.79 -25.59 -10.33
CA GLY A 82 11.16 -25.56 -11.64
C GLY A 82 9.68 -25.89 -11.60
N ARG A 83 9.01 -25.57 -12.72
CA ARG A 83 7.57 -25.74 -12.91
C ARG A 83 7.25 -26.15 -14.33
N VAL A 84 6.21 -26.96 -14.50
CA VAL A 84 5.47 -27.04 -15.76
C VAL A 84 4.18 -26.23 -15.64
N VAL A 85 3.78 -25.60 -16.73
CA VAL A 85 2.52 -24.87 -16.86
C VAL A 85 1.82 -25.37 -18.11
N TYR A 86 0.53 -25.68 -18.01
CA TYR A 86 -0.30 -25.99 -19.17
C TYR A 86 -0.70 -24.68 -19.88
N ASP A 87 -0.43 -24.60 -21.18
CA ASP A 87 -0.52 -23.33 -21.93
C ASP A 87 -1.95 -22.89 -22.25
N ARG A 88 -2.93 -23.80 -22.20
CA ARG A 88 -4.35 -23.43 -22.38
C ARG A 88 -4.94 -22.96 -21.05
N THR A 89 -5.41 -21.72 -21.05
CA THR A 89 -5.97 -21.04 -19.89
C THR A 89 -7.35 -21.56 -19.47
N VAL A 90 -7.57 -21.70 -18.16
CA VAL A 90 -8.86 -22.10 -17.59
C VAL A 90 -9.61 -20.87 -17.08
N GLN A 91 -10.85 -20.67 -17.52
CA GLN A 91 -11.75 -19.72 -16.88
C GLN A 91 -12.56 -20.46 -15.80
N LEU A 92 -12.04 -20.51 -14.57
CA LEU A 92 -12.78 -21.01 -13.42
C LEU A 92 -13.86 -19.99 -13.00
N SER A 93 -14.99 -20.00 -13.70
CA SER A 93 -16.16 -19.18 -13.35
C SER A 93 -16.87 -19.74 -12.12
N SER A 94 -16.26 -19.45 -10.96
CA SER A 94 -16.68 -19.68 -9.56
C SER A 94 -17.01 -21.10 -9.10
N ILE A 95 -17.63 -21.97 -9.91
CA ILE A 95 -18.20 -23.26 -9.43
C ILE A 95 -17.89 -24.43 -10.39
N ALA A 96 -16.67 -24.53 -10.91
CA ALA A 96 -16.25 -25.66 -11.76
C ALA A 96 -15.58 -26.80 -10.95
N ASP A 97 -16.03 -28.03 -11.15
CA ASP A 97 -15.36 -29.24 -10.67
C ASP A 97 -14.02 -29.41 -11.39
N PHE A 98 -13.03 -30.03 -10.73
CA PHE A 98 -11.87 -30.59 -11.44
C PHE A 98 -11.36 -31.89 -10.82
N SER A 99 -10.65 -32.67 -11.62
CA SER A 99 -9.84 -33.81 -11.20
C SER A 99 -8.52 -33.78 -11.97
N THR A 100 -7.41 -33.98 -11.28
CA THR A 100 -6.10 -34.17 -11.89
C THR A 100 -5.44 -35.42 -11.35
N HIS A 101 -4.71 -36.11 -12.21
CA HIS A 101 -3.91 -37.27 -11.85
C HIS A 101 -2.51 -37.12 -12.42
N PHE A 102 -1.50 -37.41 -11.60
CA PHE A 102 -0.11 -37.51 -12.07
C PHE A 102 0.59 -38.71 -11.44
N ARG A 103 1.50 -39.29 -12.22
CA ARG A 103 2.28 -40.48 -11.88
C ARG A 103 3.76 -40.12 -11.80
N PHE A 104 4.41 -40.45 -10.69
CA PHE A 104 5.77 -40.02 -10.38
C PHE A 104 6.55 -41.11 -9.62
N PRO A 105 7.86 -41.30 -9.87
CA PRO A 105 8.71 -42.08 -8.99
C PRO A 105 9.07 -41.26 -7.74
N MET A 106 9.13 -41.93 -6.58
CA MET A 106 9.78 -41.38 -5.38
C MET A 106 11.15 -42.04 -5.26
N ASN A 107 12.20 -41.35 -5.69
CA ASN A 107 13.57 -41.85 -5.76
C ASN A 107 14.54 -40.88 -5.07
N TYR A 108 15.22 -41.32 -4.00
CA TYR A 108 16.29 -40.56 -3.34
C TYR A 108 17.56 -41.39 -3.07
N SER A 109 18.72 -40.73 -3.04
CA SER A 109 20.05 -41.38 -3.13
C SER A 109 21.07 -40.97 -2.05
N GLY A 110 21.05 -41.62 -0.88
CA GLY A 110 22.18 -41.56 0.05
C GLY A 110 21.90 -41.97 1.50
N GLN A 111 22.93 -42.43 2.22
CA GLN A 111 22.91 -42.61 3.68
C GLN A 111 23.31 -41.32 4.40
N ARG A 112 22.40 -40.36 4.52
CA ARG A 112 22.51 -39.23 5.46
C ARG A 112 21.22 -39.05 6.26
N LYS A 113 21.27 -38.22 7.31
CA LYS A 113 20.21 -38.12 8.33
C LYS A 113 18.87 -37.64 7.75
N ARG A 114 17.80 -37.93 8.50
CA ARG A 114 16.38 -37.54 8.27
C ARG A 114 16.13 -36.03 8.09
N ASP A 115 17.15 -35.20 8.24
CA ASP A 115 17.05 -33.75 8.30
C ASP A 115 17.14 -33.08 6.89
N TYR A 116 17.40 -33.86 5.83
CA TYR A 116 17.67 -33.38 4.46
C TYR A 116 17.15 -34.34 3.36
N MET A 117 15.89 -34.76 3.44
CA MET A 117 15.20 -35.49 2.35
C MET A 117 14.36 -34.53 1.51
N GLY A 118 14.03 -34.91 0.28
CA GLY A 118 13.42 -34.01 -0.70
C GLY A 118 12.01 -33.58 -0.30
N ASP A 119 11.72 -32.35 -0.69
CA ASP A 119 10.54 -31.61 -0.24
C ASP A 119 9.29 -32.06 -0.98
N GLY A 120 9.44 -32.53 -2.23
CA GLY A 120 8.41 -33.20 -3.02
C GLY A 120 7.80 -32.36 -4.14
N ILE A 121 6.54 -32.65 -4.48
CA ILE A 121 5.86 -32.15 -5.68
C ILE A 121 4.56 -31.46 -5.28
N ALA A 122 4.30 -30.27 -5.83
CA ALA A 122 3.04 -29.56 -5.62
C ALA A 122 2.28 -29.32 -6.93
N PHE A 123 0.98 -29.60 -6.92
CA PHE A 123 0.02 -29.14 -7.92
C PHE A 123 -0.46 -27.73 -7.56
N PHE A 124 -0.59 -26.84 -8.55
CA PHE A 124 -1.06 -25.47 -8.32
C PHE A 124 -2.05 -24.95 -9.36
N LEU A 125 -2.91 -24.04 -8.90
CA LEU A 125 -3.78 -23.17 -9.70
C LEU A 125 -3.40 -21.71 -9.43
N ALA A 126 -2.95 -21.00 -10.46
CA ALA A 126 -2.33 -19.68 -10.28
C ALA A 126 -2.57 -18.72 -11.47
N TYR A 127 -2.56 -17.41 -11.20
CA TYR A 127 -2.59 -16.40 -12.27
C TYR A 127 -1.28 -16.35 -13.07
N LYS A 128 -1.31 -15.82 -14.30
CA LYS A 128 -0.16 -15.82 -15.22
C LYS A 128 1.15 -15.32 -14.60
N ARG A 129 1.10 -14.23 -13.84
CA ARG A 129 2.29 -13.64 -13.19
C ARG A 129 2.83 -14.50 -12.06
N SER A 130 1.98 -15.28 -11.38
CA SER A 130 2.41 -16.25 -10.36
C SER A 130 2.94 -17.51 -11.03
N ALA A 131 2.19 -18.11 -11.96
CA ALA A 131 2.52 -19.39 -12.60
C ALA A 131 3.90 -19.40 -13.28
N TYR A 132 4.19 -18.40 -14.11
CA TYR A 132 5.44 -18.30 -14.90
C TYR A 132 6.60 -17.59 -14.16
N ASN A 133 6.46 -17.28 -12.86
CA ASN A 133 7.53 -16.65 -12.06
C ASN A 133 8.04 -17.61 -10.98
N VAL A 134 9.17 -18.25 -11.25
CA VAL A 134 9.88 -19.12 -10.29
C VAL A 134 10.78 -18.23 -9.42
N PRO A 135 10.67 -18.28 -8.07
CA PRO A 135 11.53 -17.50 -7.18
C PRO A 135 13.02 -17.85 -7.36
N GLN A 136 13.91 -16.86 -7.23
CA GLN A 136 15.36 -17.06 -7.37
C GLN A 136 16.03 -17.72 -6.16
N TYR A 137 15.41 -17.59 -4.99
CA TYR A 137 15.86 -18.19 -3.73
C TYR A 137 14.64 -18.87 -3.11
N THR A 138 14.68 -20.20 -3.07
CA THR A 138 13.57 -21.06 -2.63
C THR A 138 14.20 -22.18 -1.84
N SER A 139 14.20 -22.02 -0.52
CA SER A 139 14.43 -23.15 0.39
C SER A 139 13.42 -24.28 0.08
N GLY A 140 13.84 -25.54 0.18
CA GLY A 140 13.16 -26.67 -0.46
C GLY A 140 11.67 -26.79 -0.12
N GLY A 141 11.32 -26.65 1.17
CA GLY A 141 9.97 -26.81 1.73
C GLY A 141 8.91 -25.83 1.20
N TRP A 142 9.26 -24.96 0.25
CA TRP A 142 8.33 -24.13 -0.51
C TRP A 142 7.91 -24.74 -1.86
N PHE A 143 8.34 -25.96 -2.20
CA PHE A 143 7.93 -26.72 -3.40
C PHE A 143 8.14 -25.96 -4.73
N GLY A 144 9.05 -24.98 -4.76
CA GLY A 144 9.25 -24.07 -5.89
C GLY A 144 8.11 -23.08 -6.11
N LEU A 145 7.14 -22.99 -5.19
CA LEU A 145 5.98 -22.09 -5.24
C LEU A 145 6.31 -20.70 -4.70
N VAL A 146 7.07 -20.63 -3.60
CA VAL A 146 7.38 -19.43 -2.83
C VAL A 146 8.90 -19.30 -2.65
N GLY A 147 9.40 -18.08 -2.45
CA GLY A 147 10.78 -17.83 -2.10
C GLY A 147 10.89 -16.93 -0.87
N ASP A 148 12.11 -16.73 -0.36
CA ASP A 148 12.36 -16.12 0.96
C ASP A 148 11.95 -14.63 1.09
N LYS A 149 11.30 -14.05 0.06
CA LYS A 149 10.62 -12.75 0.07
C LYS A 149 9.18 -12.94 -0.42
N LEU A 150 8.25 -13.13 0.52
CA LEU A 150 6.83 -13.41 0.24
C LEU A 150 6.05 -12.23 -0.37
N ASP A 151 6.50 -10.99 -0.14
CA ASP A 151 5.73 -9.74 -0.32
C ASP A 151 5.32 -9.37 -1.77
N ALA A 152 5.49 -10.26 -2.76
CA ALA A 152 5.42 -9.92 -4.18
C ALA A 152 4.62 -10.90 -5.07
N PHE A 153 4.02 -11.96 -4.52
CA PHE A 153 3.32 -12.98 -5.30
C PHE A 153 1.78 -12.85 -5.23
N PRO A 154 1.08 -12.71 -6.37
CA PRO A 154 -0.38 -12.83 -6.40
C PRO A 154 -0.84 -14.22 -5.91
N PRO A 155 -2.02 -14.32 -5.26
CA PRO A 155 -2.47 -15.54 -4.62
C PRO A 155 -2.58 -16.71 -5.60
N PHE A 156 -2.35 -17.90 -5.06
CA PHE A 156 -2.52 -19.19 -5.73
C PHE A 156 -3.02 -20.23 -4.73
N PHE A 157 -3.66 -21.26 -5.27
CA PHE A 157 -4.05 -22.46 -4.52
C PHE A 157 -3.07 -23.60 -4.83
N ALA A 158 -2.65 -24.37 -3.82
CA ALA A 158 -1.73 -25.49 -4.01
C ALA A 158 -2.06 -26.72 -3.15
N VAL A 159 -1.69 -27.88 -3.68
CA VAL A 159 -1.74 -29.19 -3.01
C VAL A 159 -0.36 -29.81 -3.11
N ALA A 160 0.30 -30.02 -1.98
CA ALA A 160 1.71 -30.37 -1.89
C ALA A 160 1.92 -31.75 -1.27
N LEU A 161 2.70 -32.60 -1.94
CA LEU A 161 2.94 -34.00 -1.59
C LEU A 161 4.44 -34.20 -1.32
N SER A 162 4.80 -34.52 -0.09
CA SER A 162 6.20 -34.67 0.33
C SER A 162 6.56 -36.11 0.71
N SER A 163 7.85 -36.34 0.92
CA SER A 163 8.41 -37.57 1.49
C SER A 163 7.94 -37.88 2.92
N TYR A 164 7.26 -36.94 3.61
CA TYR A 164 6.77 -37.10 4.99
C TYR A 164 5.25 -36.94 5.15
N ASP A 165 4.69 -35.79 4.73
CA ASP A 165 3.29 -35.40 4.86
C ASP A 165 2.65 -35.06 3.50
N ALA A 166 1.32 -35.10 3.43
CA ALA A 166 0.55 -34.47 2.36
C ALA A 166 -0.15 -33.23 2.91
N VAL A 167 0.12 -32.06 2.34
CA VAL A 167 -0.28 -30.77 2.91
C VAL A 167 -1.01 -29.92 1.87
N VAL A 168 -2.13 -29.33 2.27
CA VAL A 168 -2.87 -28.36 1.45
C VAL A 168 -2.77 -26.99 2.08
N GLY A 169 -2.60 -25.98 1.23
CA GLY A 169 -2.48 -24.62 1.68
C GLY A 169 -2.42 -23.62 0.54
N THR A 170 -2.58 -22.37 0.94
CA THR A 170 -2.50 -21.19 0.10
C THR A 170 -1.47 -20.26 0.72
N VAL A 171 -0.88 -19.36 -0.07
CA VAL A 171 0.05 -18.38 0.49
C VAL A 171 -0.74 -17.29 1.23
N PRO A 172 -0.43 -17.02 2.51
CA PRO A 172 -1.12 -15.99 3.27
C PRO A 172 -0.79 -14.59 2.75
N LYS A 173 -1.65 -13.62 3.07
CA LYS A 173 -1.45 -12.20 2.74
C LYS A 173 -0.43 -11.50 3.66
N SER A 174 0.24 -12.23 4.54
CA SER A 174 1.14 -11.71 5.59
C SER A 174 2.23 -12.70 5.99
N ILE A 175 3.40 -12.15 6.33
CA ILE A 175 4.55 -12.85 6.96
C ILE A 175 4.21 -13.41 8.36
N SER A 176 3.05 -13.10 8.95
CA SER A 176 2.63 -13.61 10.26
C SER A 176 2.07 -15.04 10.26
N GLU A 177 1.65 -15.58 9.12
CA GLU A 177 0.92 -16.85 9.02
C GLU A 177 1.78 -17.95 8.37
N TYR A 178 2.94 -18.26 8.95
CA TYR A 178 3.81 -19.33 8.47
C TYR A 178 3.19 -20.72 8.68
N GLY A 179 2.43 -21.20 7.70
CA GLY A 179 2.01 -22.60 7.63
C GLY A 179 1.11 -22.94 6.45
N PHE A 180 1.57 -23.87 5.58
CA PHE A 180 0.64 -24.78 4.93
C PHE A 180 -0.11 -25.56 6.03
N SER A 181 -1.42 -25.73 5.90
CA SER A 181 -2.25 -26.30 6.98
C SER A 181 -2.05 -27.82 7.07
N LYS A 182 -1.29 -28.29 8.07
CA LYS A 182 -0.95 -29.71 8.28
C LYS A 182 -2.14 -30.52 8.77
N ASN A 183 -3.02 -30.87 7.84
CA ASN A 183 -4.31 -31.54 8.11
C ASN A 183 -4.33 -33.05 7.79
N ALA A 184 -3.27 -33.61 7.20
CA ALA A 184 -3.18 -35.05 6.91
C ALA A 184 -1.78 -35.63 7.19
N THR A 185 -1.72 -36.62 8.08
CA THR A 185 -0.51 -37.42 8.35
C THR A 185 -0.60 -38.77 7.64
N PHE A 186 -0.18 -38.79 6.37
CA PHE A 186 0.07 -40.04 5.66
C PHE A 186 1.43 -40.63 6.10
N ARG A 187 1.64 -41.94 5.96
CA ARG A 187 2.99 -42.50 6.13
C ARG A 187 3.78 -42.25 4.85
N GLY A 188 4.76 -41.36 4.95
CA GLY A 188 5.61 -40.85 3.87
C GLY A 188 5.97 -41.80 2.72
N LEU A 189 6.08 -41.23 1.52
CA LEU A 189 6.25 -41.94 0.26
C LEU A 189 7.55 -42.77 0.25
N ASN A 190 7.42 -44.08 0.03
CA ASN A 190 8.56 -45.01 0.00
C ASN A 190 9.49 -44.73 -1.20
N ASN A 191 10.80 -44.86 -0.95
CA ASN A 191 11.85 -44.82 -1.98
C ASN A 191 11.72 -45.97 -2.99
N GLY A 192 12.21 -45.79 -4.22
CA GLY A 192 12.17 -46.78 -5.29
C GLY A 192 10.76 -47.16 -5.75
N THR A 193 9.74 -46.40 -5.34
CA THR A 193 8.32 -46.73 -5.55
C THR A 193 7.70 -45.71 -6.50
N VAL A 194 6.95 -46.18 -7.50
CA VAL A 194 6.15 -45.32 -8.37
C VAL A 194 4.76 -45.14 -7.78
N TRP A 195 4.36 -43.87 -7.66
CA TRP A 195 3.13 -43.41 -7.03
C TRP A 195 2.23 -42.71 -8.03
N ASP A 196 0.93 -42.79 -7.79
CA ASP A 196 -0.12 -42.07 -8.48
C ASP A 196 -0.86 -41.22 -7.45
N ALA A 197 -0.94 -39.91 -7.72
CA ALA A 197 -1.75 -38.99 -6.95
C ALA A 197 -2.99 -38.58 -7.77
N TRP A 198 -4.16 -38.62 -7.14
CA TRP A 198 -5.39 -38.01 -7.65
C TRP A 198 -5.79 -36.86 -6.73
N ILE A 199 -6.02 -35.68 -7.30
CA ILE A 199 -6.54 -34.51 -6.59
C ILE A 199 -7.87 -34.15 -7.26
N ASP A 200 -8.94 -34.22 -6.47
CA ASP A 200 -10.30 -33.97 -6.92
C ASP A 200 -10.90 -32.81 -6.13
N TYR A 201 -11.53 -31.86 -6.82
CA TYR A 201 -12.31 -30.80 -6.20
C TYR A 201 -13.74 -30.86 -6.73
N ASN A 202 -14.70 -30.99 -5.80
CA ASN A 202 -16.11 -30.83 -6.10
C ASN A 202 -16.59 -29.45 -5.66
N SER A 203 -17.01 -28.64 -6.64
CA SER A 203 -17.37 -27.24 -6.44
C SER A 203 -18.72 -27.05 -5.76
N SER A 204 -19.67 -27.98 -5.93
CA SER A 204 -21.00 -27.90 -5.32
C SER A 204 -21.04 -28.25 -3.83
N THR A 205 -19.96 -28.83 -3.29
CA THR A 205 -19.78 -29.08 -1.84
C THR A 205 -18.55 -28.38 -1.25
N GLU A 206 -17.80 -27.64 -2.08
CA GLU A 206 -16.50 -27.04 -1.75
C GLU A 206 -15.49 -28.05 -1.17
N MET A 207 -15.58 -29.33 -1.57
CA MET A 207 -14.77 -30.42 -1.02
C MET A 207 -13.59 -30.76 -1.93
N LEU A 208 -12.39 -30.63 -1.37
CA LEU A 208 -11.16 -31.18 -1.92
C LEU A 208 -10.91 -32.59 -1.36
N GLN A 209 -10.50 -33.52 -2.22
CA GLN A 209 -10.04 -34.85 -1.85
C GLN A 209 -8.70 -35.16 -2.52
N VAL A 210 -7.79 -35.80 -1.78
CA VAL A 210 -6.51 -36.29 -2.31
C VAL A 210 -6.39 -37.79 -2.04
N HIS A 211 -6.10 -38.56 -3.09
CA HIS A 211 -5.87 -40.00 -3.01
C HIS A 211 -4.46 -40.32 -3.51
N ILE A 212 -3.76 -41.26 -2.89
CA ILE A 212 -2.43 -41.73 -3.32
C ILE A 212 -2.36 -43.26 -3.30
N ALA A 213 -1.86 -43.88 -4.36
CA ALA A 213 -1.55 -45.32 -4.38
C ALA A 213 -0.23 -45.61 -5.10
N SER A 214 0.38 -46.75 -4.80
CA SER A 214 1.59 -47.26 -5.44
C SER A 214 1.31 -48.54 -6.22
N GLY A 215 2.01 -48.74 -7.34
CA GLY A 215 2.00 -50.01 -8.09
C GLY A 215 1.70 -49.87 -9.58
N SER A 216 1.82 -50.96 -10.34
CA SER A 216 1.69 -50.95 -11.81
C SER A 216 0.26 -50.72 -12.32
N HIS A 217 -0.75 -51.11 -11.53
CA HIS A 217 -2.18 -50.97 -11.84
C HIS A 217 -2.96 -50.44 -10.62
N SER A 218 -2.37 -49.42 -9.98
CA SER A 218 -2.97 -48.60 -8.94
C SER A 218 -4.32 -48.01 -9.38
N GLN A 219 -5.33 -48.06 -8.50
CA GLN A 219 -6.64 -47.48 -8.74
C GLN A 219 -7.10 -46.64 -7.55
N LYS A 220 -7.80 -45.53 -7.86
CA LYS A 220 -8.45 -44.65 -6.89
C LYS A 220 -9.60 -45.39 -6.18
N SER A 221 -9.60 -45.38 -4.85
CA SER A 221 -10.56 -46.06 -3.97
C SER A 221 -10.66 -45.34 -2.62
N GLN A 222 -11.70 -45.59 -1.82
CA GLN A 222 -11.79 -44.97 -0.49
C GLN A 222 -10.65 -45.41 0.46
N ASN A 223 -10.04 -46.57 0.21
CA ASN A 223 -8.91 -47.08 1.00
C ASN A 223 -7.59 -46.33 0.75
N ASN A 224 -7.52 -45.51 -0.31
CA ASN A 224 -6.32 -44.75 -0.68
C ASN A 224 -6.53 -43.23 -0.62
N LEU A 225 -7.65 -42.78 -0.02
CA LEU A 225 -7.91 -41.39 0.36
C LEU A 225 -6.99 -40.99 1.53
N ILE A 226 -6.20 -39.93 1.34
CA ILE A 226 -5.26 -39.43 2.36
C ILE A 226 -5.62 -38.06 2.94
N LEU A 227 -6.40 -37.26 2.20
CA LEU A 227 -6.93 -35.97 2.68
C LEU A 227 -8.35 -35.75 2.15
N LYS A 228 -9.21 -35.19 3.00
CA LYS A 228 -10.53 -34.69 2.65
C LYS A 228 -10.79 -33.40 3.44
N GLN A 229 -10.88 -32.27 2.75
CA GLN A 229 -10.95 -30.94 3.37
C GLN A 229 -11.93 -30.03 2.61
N SER A 230 -12.68 -29.20 3.32
CA SER A 230 -13.47 -28.13 2.70
C SER A 230 -12.56 -26.93 2.39
N VAL A 231 -12.63 -26.42 1.16
CA VAL A 231 -11.77 -25.35 0.62
C VAL A 231 -12.59 -24.49 -0.35
N ASN A 232 -12.93 -23.26 0.05
CA ASN A 232 -13.60 -22.33 -0.86
C ASN A 232 -12.61 -21.75 -1.88
N LEU A 233 -12.56 -22.29 -3.10
CA LEU A 233 -11.61 -21.81 -4.11
C LEU A 233 -11.85 -20.37 -4.57
N SER A 234 -13.03 -19.78 -4.33
CA SER A 234 -13.32 -18.40 -4.74
C SER A 234 -12.61 -17.35 -3.88
N GLU A 235 -12.28 -17.68 -2.62
CA GLU A 235 -11.50 -16.83 -1.71
C GLU A 235 -10.03 -16.68 -2.16
N TYR A 236 -9.50 -17.69 -2.85
CA TYR A 236 -8.11 -17.73 -3.32
C TYR A 236 -7.98 -17.34 -4.80
N LEU A 237 -8.99 -17.67 -5.61
CA LEU A 237 -9.03 -17.48 -7.06
C LEU A 237 -10.20 -16.56 -7.44
N HIS A 238 -10.07 -15.27 -7.11
CA HIS A 238 -11.02 -14.18 -7.38
C HIS A 238 -11.45 -14.09 -8.87
N GLY A 239 -12.43 -14.89 -9.29
CA GLY A 239 -13.25 -14.74 -10.52
C GLY A 239 -12.50 -14.67 -11.86
N ASN A 240 -11.27 -15.18 -11.95
CA ASN A 240 -10.33 -14.87 -13.03
C ASN A 240 -9.76 -16.10 -13.75
N VAL A 241 -9.13 -15.84 -14.89
CA VAL A 241 -8.47 -16.84 -15.73
C VAL A 241 -7.18 -17.35 -15.07
N VAL A 242 -7.10 -18.66 -14.83
CA VAL A 242 -5.95 -19.32 -14.17
C VAL A 242 -5.18 -20.24 -15.12
N PHE A 243 -3.96 -20.55 -14.71
CA PHE A 243 -3.09 -21.57 -15.28
C PHE A 243 -2.95 -22.73 -14.30
N ILE A 244 -2.84 -23.93 -14.85
CA ILE A 244 -2.63 -25.18 -14.10
C ILE A 244 -1.14 -25.54 -14.23
N GLY A 245 -0.52 -26.02 -13.15
CA GLY A 245 0.85 -26.53 -13.22
C GLY A 245 1.23 -27.49 -12.11
N LEU A 246 2.42 -28.06 -12.27
CA LEU A 246 3.14 -28.82 -11.23
C LEU A 246 4.46 -28.10 -10.95
N SER A 247 4.90 -28.08 -9.69
CA SER A 247 6.16 -27.47 -9.27
C SER A 247 6.93 -28.35 -8.28
N SER A 248 8.23 -28.12 -8.23
CA SER A 248 9.09 -28.62 -7.15
C SER A 248 10.31 -27.70 -6.96
N ALA A 249 10.91 -27.78 -5.79
CA ALA A 249 12.24 -27.26 -5.51
C ALA A 249 13.00 -28.23 -4.60
N ALA A 250 14.32 -28.16 -4.63
CA ALA A 250 15.17 -29.02 -3.84
C ALA A 250 16.51 -28.35 -3.51
N VAL A 251 17.06 -28.63 -2.32
CA VAL A 251 18.30 -28.02 -1.82
C VAL A 251 19.31 -29.12 -1.47
N ASN A 252 20.48 -29.08 -2.11
CA ASN A 252 21.52 -30.12 -2.05
C ASN A 252 20.98 -31.53 -2.36
N SER A 253 20.00 -31.61 -3.27
CA SER A 253 19.12 -32.77 -3.45
C SER A 253 19.83 -34.06 -3.82
N SER A 254 19.33 -35.15 -3.23
CA SER A 254 19.55 -36.52 -3.70
C SER A 254 18.30 -37.14 -4.32
N GLU A 255 17.20 -36.37 -4.41
CA GLU A 255 15.85 -36.78 -4.81
C GLU A 255 15.46 -36.22 -6.20
N THR A 256 14.78 -37.03 -7.01
CA THR A 256 14.38 -36.70 -8.40
C THR A 256 12.87 -36.44 -8.52
N HIS A 257 12.49 -35.22 -8.91
CA HIS A 257 11.08 -34.81 -9.04
C HIS A 257 10.57 -35.00 -10.47
N ASP A 258 10.42 -36.26 -10.87
CA ASP A 258 10.04 -36.67 -12.22
C ASP A 258 8.53 -36.92 -12.33
N ILE A 259 7.93 -36.63 -13.48
CA ILE A 259 6.54 -36.95 -13.82
C ILE A 259 6.55 -37.82 -15.08
N PHE A 260 5.96 -39.02 -14.99
CA PHE A 260 5.82 -39.97 -16.11
C PHE A 260 4.53 -39.75 -16.90
N SER A 261 3.44 -39.34 -16.24
CA SER A 261 2.18 -39.00 -16.90
C SER A 261 1.43 -37.95 -16.10
N TRP A 262 0.69 -37.08 -16.79
CA TRP A 262 -0.14 -36.04 -16.17
C TRP A 262 -1.44 -35.82 -16.94
N SER A 263 -2.56 -35.87 -16.23
CA SER A 263 -3.89 -35.62 -16.77
C SER A 263 -4.66 -34.62 -15.92
N PHE A 264 -5.58 -33.91 -16.56
CA PHE A 264 -6.50 -32.97 -15.93
C PHE A 264 -7.85 -33.00 -16.64
N LYS A 265 -8.94 -32.84 -15.89
CA LYS A 265 -10.29 -32.63 -16.41
C LYS A 265 -11.04 -31.66 -15.51
N SER A 266 -11.76 -30.71 -16.11
CA SER A 266 -12.68 -29.81 -15.41
C SER A 266 -13.96 -29.61 -16.21
N SER A 267 -15.06 -29.25 -15.52
CA SER A 267 -16.31 -28.84 -16.18
C SER A 267 -16.28 -27.41 -16.76
N ALA A 268 -15.16 -26.68 -16.63
CA ALA A 268 -15.00 -25.34 -17.20
C ALA A 268 -14.83 -25.34 -18.74
N THR A 269 -15.47 -24.37 -19.39
CA THR A 269 -15.42 -24.13 -20.85
C THR A 269 -14.15 -23.38 -21.27
N THR A 270 -13.61 -23.68 -22.46
CA THR A 270 -12.36 -23.08 -22.95
C THR A 270 -12.57 -21.85 -23.83
N VAL A 271 -11.71 -20.83 -23.69
CA VAL A 271 -11.64 -19.68 -24.62
C VAL A 271 -10.46 -19.86 -25.59
N PRO A 272 -10.67 -19.85 -26.92
CA PRO A 272 -9.59 -20.12 -27.88
C PRO A 272 -8.65 -18.92 -28.11
N VAL A 273 -7.35 -19.12 -27.85
CA VAL A 273 -6.30 -18.13 -28.11
C VAL A 273 -5.92 -18.11 -29.60
N GLN A 274 -5.98 -16.93 -30.25
CA GLN A 274 -5.66 -16.77 -31.67
C GLN A 274 -4.15 -16.90 -31.99
N LYS A 275 -3.67 -18.12 -32.29
CA LYS A 275 -2.31 -18.32 -32.85
C LYS A 275 -2.20 -17.75 -34.27
N ARG A 276 -1.20 -16.88 -34.51
CA ARG A 276 -0.92 -16.25 -35.82
C ARG A 276 -0.42 -17.27 -36.86
N ARG A 277 -1.20 -17.56 -37.90
CA ARG A 277 -0.73 -18.35 -39.05
C ARG A 277 0.14 -17.52 -40.01
N ARG A 278 1.28 -18.08 -40.44
CA ARG A 278 2.12 -17.55 -41.55
C ARG A 278 1.35 -17.62 -42.87
N LYS A 279 1.62 -16.69 -43.80
CA LYS A 279 1.07 -16.71 -45.17
C LYS A 279 2.07 -17.29 -46.16
N VAL A 280 1.64 -18.28 -46.94
CA VAL A 280 2.28 -18.69 -48.20
C VAL A 280 1.74 -17.82 -49.33
N ARG A 281 2.54 -17.56 -50.37
CA ARG A 281 2.13 -16.86 -51.61
C ARG A 281 2.04 -17.87 -52.77
N ILE A 282 0.97 -17.79 -53.56
CA ILE A 282 0.88 -18.36 -54.91
C ILE A 282 0.44 -17.23 -55.87
N SER A 283 0.86 -17.32 -57.14
CA SER A 283 0.90 -16.22 -58.12
C SER A 283 -0.39 -16.00 -58.92
N THR A 284 -0.49 -14.80 -59.51
CA THR A 284 -1.66 -14.27 -60.26
C THR A 284 -1.51 -14.33 -61.78
N LYS A 285 -2.64 -14.45 -62.50
CA LYS A 285 -2.99 -13.98 -63.88
C LYS A 285 -4.40 -14.56 -64.21
N ILE A 286 -5.33 -13.96 -64.96
CA ILE A 286 -5.36 -12.78 -65.87
C ILE A 286 -6.70 -12.01 -65.71
N ILE A 287 -6.81 -10.83 -66.33
CA ILE A 287 -7.96 -9.88 -66.36
C ILE A 287 -8.09 -9.25 -67.79
N LEU A 288 -9.11 -8.49 -68.22
CA LEU A 288 -9.93 -7.47 -67.53
C LEU A 288 -11.23 -7.12 -68.31
N SER A 289 -12.35 -6.84 -67.61
CA SER A 289 -13.46 -6.00 -68.14
C SER A 289 -14.39 -5.42 -67.05
N VAL A 290 -14.98 -6.25 -66.19
CA VAL A 290 -15.93 -5.82 -65.12
C VAL A 290 -15.23 -5.24 -63.87
N GLY A 291 -13.92 -5.42 -63.77
CA GLY A 291 -13.15 -5.19 -62.53
C GLY A 291 -13.07 -3.74 -62.04
N SER A 292 -13.27 -2.73 -62.87
CA SER A 292 -13.08 -1.31 -62.51
C SER A 292 -14.08 -0.82 -61.45
N VAL A 293 -15.37 -1.05 -61.65
CA VAL A 293 -16.43 -0.65 -60.72
C VAL A 293 -16.33 -1.46 -59.41
N VAL A 294 -16.07 -2.76 -59.51
CA VAL A 294 -15.89 -3.63 -58.34
C VAL A 294 -14.66 -3.21 -57.52
N ALA A 295 -13.54 -2.88 -58.18
CA ALA A 295 -12.34 -2.37 -57.50
C ALA A 295 -12.59 -1.03 -56.79
N ALA A 296 -13.38 -0.11 -57.38
CA ALA A 296 -13.74 1.15 -56.73
C ALA A 296 -14.58 0.92 -55.46
N CYS A 297 -15.59 0.04 -55.52
CA CYS A 297 -16.41 -0.33 -54.36
C CYS A 297 -15.60 -1.07 -53.28
N LEU A 298 -14.69 -1.97 -53.67
CA LEU A 298 -13.77 -2.64 -52.75
C LEU A 298 -12.77 -1.67 -52.13
N ALA A 299 -12.24 -0.71 -52.87
CA ALA A 299 -11.38 0.35 -52.33
C ALA A 299 -12.13 1.24 -51.33
N GLY A 300 -13.36 1.67 -51.65
CA GLY A 300 -14.19 2.47 -50.74
C GLY A 300 -14.54 1.73 -49.44
N THR A 301 -14.93 0.45 -49.54
CA THR A 301 -15.22 -0.38 -48.36
C THR A 301 -13.96 -0.72 -47.55
N LEU A 302 -12.82 -0.97 -48.18
CA LEU A 302 -11.53 -1.14 -47.50
C LEU A 302 -11.05 0.14 -46.82
N LEU A 303 -11.25 1.32 -47.43
CA LEU A 303 -10.93 2.61 -46.82
C LEU A 303 -11.82 2.86 -45.59
N LEU A 304 -13.14 2.68 -45.70
CA LEU A 304 -14.07 2.76 -44.57
C LEU A 304 -13.74 1.76 -43.46
N TRP A 305 -13.45 0.50 -43.81
CA TRP A 305 -13.03 -0.52 -42.85
C TRP A 305 -11.71 -0.14 -42.18
N SER A 306 -10.72 0.37 -42.92
CA SER A 306 -9.44 0.84 -42.37
C SER A 306 -9.64 2.04 -41.43
N TYR A 307 -10.58 2.94 -41.74
CA TYR A 307 -10.97 4.07 -40.90
C TYR A 307 -11.64 3.59 -39.61
N PHE A 308 -12.61 2.67 -39.69
CA PHE A 308 -13.25 2.08 -38.51
C PHE A 308 -12.29 1.25 -37.65
N VAL A 309 -11.37 0.50 -38.25
CA VAL A 309 -10.32 -0.25 -37.53
C VAL A 309 -9.31 0.70 -36.89
N ARG A 310 -8.87 1.76 -37.57
CA ARG A 310 -8.01 2.81 -36.99
C ARG A 310 -8.73 3.53 -35.84
N ARG A 311 -10.01 3.90 -36.01
CA ARG A 311 -10.84 4.53 -34.97
C ARG A 311 -11.05 3.62 -33.76
N LYS A 312 -11.30 2.31 -33.97
CA LYS A 312 -11.38 1.33 -32.88
C LYS A 312 -10.03 1.12 -32.17
N ARG A 313 -8.90 1.08 -32.90
CA ARG A 313 -7.55 1.00 -32.30
C ARG A 313 -7.17 2.26 -31.53
N LEU A 314 -7.45 3.45 -32.04
CA LEU A 314 -7.23 4.70 -31.30
C LEU A 314 -8.12 4.78 -30.05
N ALA A 315 -9.36 4.28 -30.12
CA ALA A 315 -10.27 4.17 -28.99
C ALA A 315 -10.02 2.96 -28.06
N SER A 316 -9.07 2.08 -28.38
CA SER A 316 -8.55 1.07 -27.44
C SER A 316 -7.23 1.55 -26.83
N ILE A 317 -6.35 2.17 -27.60
CA ILE A 317 -5.12 2.83 -27.11
C ILE A 317 -5.48 3.88 -26.06
N ARG A 318 -6.35 4.85 -26.36
CA ARG A 318 -6.79 5.85 -25.37
C ARG A 318 -7.46 5.26 -24.13
N ARG A 319 -8.07 4.06 -24.23
CA ARG A 319 -8.68 3.38 -23.08
C ARG A 319 -7.66 2.63 -22.23
N GLN A 320 -6.62 2.10 -22.87
CA GLN A 320 -5.48 1.51 -22.18
C GLN A 320 -4.62 2.61 -21.54
N GLU A 321 -4.27 3.66 -22.27
CA GLU A 321 -3.59 4.87 -21.81
C GLU A 321 -4.29 5.51 -20.59
N LEU A 322 -5.63 5.64 -20.62
CA LEU A 322 -6.42 6.07 -19.47
C LEU A 322 -6.42 5.06 -18.32
N ALA A 323 -6.46 3.75 -18.59
CA ALA A 323 -6.40 2.72 -17.55
C ALA A 323 -5.03 2.63 -16.88
N ASP A 324 -3.95 2.80 -17.66
CA ASP A 324 -2.56 2.83 -17.20
C ASP A 324 -2.33 4.12 -16.37
N THR A 325 -2.84 5.28 -16.82
CA THR A 325 -2.81 6.53 -16.02
C THR A 325 -3.56 6.38 -14.70
N ASN A 326 -4.78 5.85 -14.72
CA ASN A 326 -5.57 5.61 -13.49
C ASN A 326 -4.88 4.60 -12.55
N LEU A 327 -4.18 3.60 -13.11
CA LEU A 327 -3.42 2.63 -12.33
C LEU A 327 -2.17 3.26 -11.70
N GLU A 328 -1.44 4.12 -12.43
CA GLU A 328 -0.33 4.88 -11.86
C GLU A 328 -0.81 5.85 -10.77
N GLU A 329 -1.92 6.56 -10.96
CA GLU A 329 -2.54 7.43 -9.95
C GLU A 329 -2.87 6.65 -8.66
N ILE A 330 -3.53 5.49 -8.77
CA ILE A 330 -3.79 4.58 -7.64
C ILE A 330 -2.48 4.12 -6.98
N LEU A 331 -1.44 3.83 -7.76
CA LEU A 331 -0.12 3.41 -7.24
C LEU A 331 0.69 4.57 -6.64
N HIS A 332 0.48 5.84 -7.05
CA HIS A 332 1.05 7.02 -6.39
C HIS A 332 0.47 7.20 -4.98
N HIS A 333 -0.76 6.75 -4.73
CA HIS A 333 -1.38 6.76 -3.41
C HIS A 333 -0.99 5.60 -2.47
N ILE A 334 -0.03 4.75 -2.85
CA ILE A 334 0.54 3.70 -1.97
C ILE A 334 1.99 4.08 -1.60
N PRO A 335 2.35 4.24 -0.31
CA PRO A 335 3.70 4.63 0.08
C PRO A 335 4.76 3.61 -0.34
N LYS A 336 5.66 4.03 -1.22
CA LYS A 336 6.68 3.17 -1.85
C LYS A 336 7.94 3.10 -0.98
N ARG A 337 8.71 2.00 -1.06
CA ARG A 337 10.09 1.99 -0.55
C ARG A 337 11.00 2.67 -1.58
N PHE A 338 11.70 3.72 -1.16
CA PHE A 338 12.71 4.42 -1.95
C PHE A 338 14.11 3.86 -1.64
N ASN A 339 14.98 3.85 -2.65
CA ASN A 339 16.42 3.58 -2.49
C ASN A 339 17.12 4.84 -1.99
N MET A 340 18.02 4.70 -1.02
CA MET A 340 18.83 5.80 -0.49
C MET A 340 19.61 6.54 -1.59
N ASP A 341 20.14 5.84 -2.61
CA ASP A 341 20.92 6.46 -3.68
C ASP A 341 20.08 7.38 -4.57
N ASP A 342 18.82 7.02 -4.85
CA ASP A 342 17.88 7.87 -5.61
C ASP A 342 17.59 9.18 -4.83
N LEU A 343 17.35 9.08 -3.53
CA LEU A 343 17.07 10.23 -2.66
C LEU A 343 18.33 11.10 -2.42
N THR A 344 19.49 10.46 -2.31
CA THR A 344 20.78 11.16 -2.12
C THR A 344 21.12 11.97 -3.37
N ALA A 345 20.96 11.40 -4.57
CA ALA A 345 21.15 12.14 -5.82
C ALA A 345 20.10 13.26 -5.99
N GLY A 346 18.81 12.96 -5.73
CA GLY A 346 17.72 13.93 -5.89
C GLY A 346 17.75 15.11 -4.91
N THR A 347 18.39 14.97 -3.74
CA THR A 347 18.61 16.04 -2.73
C THR A 347 19.98 16.73 -2.85
N ASN A 348 20.76 16.44 -3.90
CA ASN A 348 22.15 16.87 -4.07
C ASN A 348 23.01 16.56 -2.82
N ASN A 349 23.04 15.29 -2.42
CA ASN A 349 23.71 14.78 -1.22
C ASN A 349 23.22 15.41 0.10
N PHE A 350 21.91 15.72 0.20
CA PHE A 350 21.30 16.46 1.31
C PHE A 350 21.95 17.84 1.52
N SER A 351 22.18 18.56 0.43
CA SER A 351 22.74 19.93 0.46
C SER A 351 21.88 20.87 1.31
N GLU A 352 22.53 21.71 2.12
CA GLU A 352 21.88 22.82 2.83
C GLU A 352 21.14 23.78 1.86
N THR A 353 21.51 23.83 0.58
CA THR A 353 20.79 24.62 -0.45
C THR A 353 19.38 24.10 -0.76
N GLU A 354 19.14 22.80 -0.63
CA GLU A 354 17.82 22.18 -0.84
C GLU A 354 17.02 22.06 0.48
N LYS A 355 17.57 22.54 1.59
CA LYS A 355 16.98 22.37 2.93
C LYS A 355 15.78 23.29 3.13
N LEU A 356 14.59 22.69 3.28
CA LEU A 356 13.32 23.38 3.46
C LEU A 356 13.08 23.79 4.93
N GLY A 357 13.71 23.08 5.87
CA GLY A 357 13.66 23.37 7.30
C GLY A 357 14.32 22.28 8.15
N GLN A 358 14.45 22.54 9.45
CA GLN A 358 14.97 21.60 10.43
C GLN A 358 14.26 21.81 11.77
N GLY A 359 13.96 20.72 12.48
CA GLY A 359 13.32 20.71 13.79
C GLY A 359 13.83 19.58 14.67
N GLY A 360 13.15 19.32 15.80
CA GLY A 360 13.55 18.27 16.75
C GLY A 360 13.59 16.86 16.14
N PHE A 361 12.71 16.61 15.15
CA PHE A 361 12.53 15.30 14.51
C PHE A 361 13.50 15.02 13.35
N GLY A 362 14.26 16.03 12.88
CA GLY A 362 15.19 15.90 11.75
C GLY A 362 15.23 17.13 10.85
N ALA A 363 15.78 16.95 9.64
CA ALA A 363 15.84 17.98 8.60
C ALA A 363 15.05 17.55 7.36
N VAL A 364 14.38 18.51 6.71
CA VAL A 364 13.56 18.28 5.53
C VAL A 364 14.22 18.95 4.33
N TYR A 365 14.41 18.17 3.26
CA TYR A 365 15.05 18.60 2.02
C TYR A 365 14.07 18.52 0.85
N LYS A 366 14.20 19.43 -0.10
CA LYS A 366 13.63 19.31 -1.43
C LYS A 366 14.40 18.24 -2.20
N CYS A 367 13.69 17.43 -2.95
CA CYS A 367 14.25 16.35 -3.73
C CYS A 367 13.60 16.32 -5.12
N ILE A 368 14.39 16.17 -6.17
CA ILE A 368 13.89 15.93 -7.53
C ILE A 368 14.12 14.45 -7.85
N LEU A 369 13.04 13.69 -8.00
CA LEU A 369 13.10 12.26 -8.30
C LEU A 369 13.53 12.05 -9.75
N LEU A 370 14.81 11.78 -9.97
CA LEU A 370 15.46 11.74 -11.30
C LEU A 370 14.78 10.82 -12.34
N LYS A 371 13.98 9.84 -11.91
CA LYS A 371 13.25 8.89 -12.76
C LYS A 371 11.91 9.41 -13.28
N THR A 372 11.27 10.33 -12.54
CA THR A 372 9.94 10.90 -12.87
C THR A 372 9.96 12.43 -13.06
N ASN A 373 11.07 13.08 -12.69
CA ASN A 373 11.20 14.54 -12.55
C ASN A 373 10.18 15.17 -11.57
N GLU A 374 9.64 14.36 -10.67
CA GLU A 374 8.70 14.78 -9.61
C GLU A 374 9.44 15.46 -8.46
N ILE A 375 8.89 16.56 -7.93
CA ILE A 375 9.46 17.25 -6.77
C ILE A 375 8.77 16.74 -5.49
N VAL A 376 9.56 16.24 -4.56
CA VAL A 376 9.11 15.67 -3.28
C VAL A 376 9.87 16.29 -2.09
N ALA A 377 9.29 16.18 -0.90
CA ALA A 377 9.94 16.59 0.36
C ALA A 377 10.46 15.35 1.11
N VAL A 378 11.75 15.34 1.46
CA VAL A 378 12.43 14.23 2.13
C VAL A 378 12.82 14.64 3.55
N LYS A 379 12.11 14.12 4.55
CA LYS A 379 12.38 14.27 5.98
C LYS A 379 13.40 13.20 6.40
N ARG A 380 14.66 13.58 6.58
CA ARG A 380 15.73 12.73 7.13
C ARG A 380 15.68 12.82 8.66
N ILE A 381 15.32 11.72 9.31
CA ILE A 381 15.17 11.61 10.76
C ILE A 381 16.55 11.68 11.42
N LYS A 382 16.62 12.27 12.62
CA LYS A 382 17.88 12.43 13.35
C LYS A 382 18.42 11.09 13.88
N GLU A 383 19.65 10.76 13.50
CA GLU A 383 20.41 9.58 13.91
C GLU A 383 20.56 9.46 15.45
N GLY A 384 20.77 8.22 15.93
CA GLY A 384 20.97 7.90 17.35
C GLY A 384 19.74 8.06 18.26
N SER A 385 18.65 8.66 17.78
CA SER A 385 17.47 8.94 18.60
C SER A 385 16.54 7.73 18.71
N ARG A 386 16.48 7.10 19.91
CA ARG A 386 15.43 6.12 20.28
C ARG A 386 14.01 6.67 20.11
N GLN A 387 13.84 7.99 20.13
CA GLN A 387 12.56 8.66 19.90
C GLN A 387 12.28 8.82 18.39
N GLY A 388 13.29 9.17 17.59
CA GLY A 388 13.18 9.28 16.13
C GLY A 388 12.78 7.97 15.45
N ILE A 389 13.27 6.82 15.96
CA ILE A 389 12.83 5.50 15.47
C ILE A 389 11.33 5.26 15.75
N LYS A 390 10.83 5.66 16.93
CA LYS A 390 9.40 5.57 17.26
C LYS A 390 8.55 6.50 16.39
N GLU A 391 9.05 7.69 16.10
CA GLU A 391 8.39 8.69 15.24
C GLU A 391 8.31 8.18 13.80
N PHE A 392 9.40 7.64 13.24
CA PHE A 392 9.40 6.97 11.94
C PHE A 392 8.38 5.81 11.88
N ILE A 393 8.37 4.92 12.87
CA ILE A 393 7.43 3.79 12.92
C ILE A 393 5.98 4.28 13.06
N SER A 394 5.73 5.30 13.89
CA SER A 394 4.41 5.94 14.04
C SER A 394 3.92 6.49 12.71
N GLU A 395 4.75 7.28 12.05
CA GLU A 395 4.38 7.99 10.82
C GLU A 395 4.19 7.02 9.64
N VAL A 396 5.03 5.99 9.50
CA VAL A 396 4.85 4.92 8.50
C VAL A 396 3.64 4.04 8.81
N SER A 397 3.34 3.72 10.07
CA SER A 397 2.21 2.82 10.40
C SER A 397 0.83 3.51 10.36
N ILE A 398 0.77 4.80 10.65
CA ILE A 398 -0.47 5.60 10.68
C ILE A 398 -0.72 6.27 9.31
N VAL A 399 0.19 7.14 8.83
CA VAL A 399 -0.05 7.97 7.62
C VAL A 399 -0.12 7.13 6.35
N SER A 400 0.50 5.95 6.32
CA SER A 400 0.35 5.03 5.19
C SER A 400 -1.10 4.62 4.91
N ARG A 401 -2.00 4.70 5.90
CA ARG A 401 -3.42 4.32 5.80
C ARG A 401 -4.36 5.51 5.58
N LEU A 402 -3.99 6.68 6.10
CA LEU A 402 -4.84 7.88 6.10
C LEU A 402 -4.91 8.56 4.72
N ARG A 403 -6.11 8.82 4.21
CA ARG A 403 -6.34 9.49 2.91
C ARG A 403 -7.40 10.58 3.04
N HIS A 404 -6.95 11.82 3.17
CA HIS A 404 -7.82 12.99 3.22
C HIS A 404 -7.14 14.20 2.55
N ARG A 405 -7.92 15.03 1.83
CA ARG A 405 -7.41 16.15 1.01
C ARG A 405 -6.63 17.21 1.80
N ASN A 406 -6.90 17.32 3.11
CA ASN A 406 -6.25 18.28 4.01
C ASN A 406 -5.21 17.61 4.94
N LEU A 407 -4.65 16.46 4.54
CA LEU A 407 -3.45 15.87 5.14
C LEU A 407 -2.28 15.87 4.14
N VAL A 408 -1.06 15.94 4.65
CA VAL A 408 0.17 15.80 3.84
C VAL A 408 0.35 14.32 3.47
N GLN A 409 0.32 14.00 2.17
CA GLN A 409 0.44 12.62 1.70
C GLN A 409 1.88 12.11 1.84
N LEU A 410 2.06 11.04 2.62
CA LEU A 410 3.27 10.22 2.60
C LEU A 410 3.32 9.44 1.27
N LEU A 411 4.31 9.74 0.43
CA LEU A 411 4.59 9.06 -0.84
C LEU A 411 5.49 7.84 -0.65
N GLY A 412 6.24 7.76 0.44
CA GLY A 412 7.09 6.61 0.74
C GLY A 412 8.08 6.81 1.86
N TRP A 413 9.00 5.85 1.97
CA TRP A 413 10.00 5.78 3.04
C TRP A 413 11.27 5.09 2.56
N CYS A 414 12.37 5.32 3.27
CA CYS A 414 13.65 4.62 3.09
C CYS A 414 14.21 4.22 4.46
N HIS A 415 14.76 3.01 4.56
CA HIS A 415 15.52 2.53 5.72
C HIS A 415 16.71 1.69 5.24
N GLU A 416 17.84 2.36 5.07
CA GLU A 416 19.07 1.85 4.44
C GLU A 416 20.28 2.58 5.02
N ARG A 417 21.43 1.90 5.19
CA ARG A 417 22.68 2.49 5.74
C ARG A 417 22.48 3.23 7.09
N GLU A 418 21.66 2.66 7.97
CA GLU A 418 21.21 3.23 9.27
C GLU A 418 20.43 4.55 9.19
N GLN A 419 20.15 5.05 7.97
CA GLN A 419 19.32 6.23 7.75
C GLN A 419 17.83 5.88 7.74
N LEU A 420 17.02 6.77 8.31
CA LEU A 420 15.56 6.71 8.26
C LEU A 420 15.05 7.98 7.55
N LEU A 421 14.37 7.81 6.42
CA LEU A 421 13.84 8.92 5.62
C LEU A 421 12.38 8.72 5.26
N LEU A 422 11.60 9.78 5.31
CA LEU A 422 10.19 9.82 4.92
C LEU A 422 10.02 10.77 3.73
N VAL A 423 9.25 10.35 2.73
CA VAL A 423 9.08 11.05 1.45
C VAL A 423 7.62 11.47 1.31
N TYR A 424 7.38 12.76 1.06
CA TYR A 424 6.05 13.36 0.96
C TYR A 424 5.92 14.19 -0.32
N GLU A 425 4.68 14.52 -0.69
CA GLU A 425 4.41 15.56 -1.69
C GLU A 425 5.09 16.90 -1.32
N TYR A 426 5.61 17.62 -2.32
CA TYR A 426 6.26 18.91 -2.09
C TYR A 426 5.25 20.05 -1.92
N MET A 427 5.45 20.88 -0.89
CA MET A 427 4.56 21.97 -0.51
C MET A 427 5.20 23.32 -0.88
N PRO A 428 4.86 23.92 -2.04
CA PRO A 428 5.60 25.04 -2.60
C PRO A 428 5.46 26.34 -1.78
N ASN A 429 4.35 26.53 -1.08
CA ASN A 429 4.12 27.67 -0.19
C ASN A 429 4.60 27.40 1.26
N GLY A 430 5.25 26.26 1.52
CA GLY A 430 5.84 25.95 2.82
C GLY A 430 4.80 25.75 3.94
N SER A 431 5.14 26.23 5.13
CA SER A 431 4.33 26.10 6.36
C SER A 431 3.65 27.41 6.74
N LEU A 432 2.44 27.32 7.31
CA LEU A 432 1.57 28.44 7.67
C LEU A 432 2.24 29.46 8.61
N ASP A 433 3.11 28.99 9.52
CA ASP A 433 3.85 29.85 10.45
C ASP A 433 4.74 30.90 9.74
N ARG A 434 5.23 30.60 8.52
CA ARG A 434 6.03 31.53 7.69
C ARG A 434 5.21 32.67 7.09
N HIS A 435 3.91 32.47 6.97
CA HIS A 435 2.96 33.47 6.44
C HIS A 435 2.28 34.28 7.55
N LEU A 436 2.11 33.67 8.74
CA LEU A 436 1.56 34.37 9.90
C LEU A 436 2.63 35.19 10.62
N PHE A 437 3.83 34.65 10.83
CA PHE A 437 4.82 35.31 11.68
C PHE A 437 5.95 35.93 10.86
N ALA A 438 6.20 37.22 11.11
CA ALA A 438 7.43 37.84 10.67
C ALA A 438 8.64 37.15 11.33
N ARG A 439 9.77 37.20 10.65
CA ARG A 439 11.08 37.26 11.30
C ARG A 439 11.46 38.73 11.32
N ASP A 440 11.85 39.23 12.47
CA ASP A 440 12.08 40.65 12.72
C ASP A 440 13.38 41.16 12.03
N GLU A 441 14.15 40.25 11.44
CA GLU A 441 15.33 40.47 10.60
C GLU A 441 15.02 40.41 9.08
N GLU A 442 13.79 40.05 8.67
CA GLU A 442 13.40 39.78 7.27
C GLU A 442 12.19 40.62 6.80
N GLU A 443 11.99 41.84 7.33
CA GLU A 443 10.88 42.70 6.87
C GLU A 443 11.10 43.28 5.46
N GLU A 444 12.33 43.64 5.09
CA GLU A 444 12.66 44.21 3.77
C GLU A 444 12.68 43.14 2.65
N GLU A 445 12.98 41.88 2.99
CA GLU A 445 12.97 40.73 2.06
C GLU A 445 11.95 39.65 2.48
N ARG A 446 10.70 40.04 2.76
CA ARG A 446 9.61 39.08 3.06
C ARG A 446 9.38 38.07 1.93
N LYS A 447 10.04 36.92 2.05
CA LYS A 447 9.97 35.78 1.11
C LYS A 447 8.56 35.18 0.95
N PHE A 448 7.68 35.42 1.91
CA PHE A 448 6.29 34.96 1.91
C PHE A 448 5.34 36.13 2.18
N PRO A 449 4.30 36.35 1.36
CA PRO A 449 3.32 37.41 1.58
C PRO A 449 2.42 37.10 2.78
N VAL A 450 1.93 38.15 3.43
CA VAL A 450 0.91 38.05 4.49
C VAL A 450 -0.38 37.46 3.90
N LEU A 451 -0.94 36.44 4.54
CA LEU A 451 -2.19 35.82 4.08
C LEU A 451 -3.38 36.76 4.28
N GLN A 452 -4.13 37.00 3.19
CA GLN A 452 -5.44 37.66 3.22
C GLN A 452 -6.45 36.86 4.05
N TRP A 453 -7.43 37.55 4.63
CA TRP A 453 -8.42 36.98 5.54
C TRP A 453 -9.14 35.74 5.00
N SER A 454 -9.61 35.80 3.75
CA SER A 454 -10.35 34.70 3.10
C SER A 454 -9.55 33.40 3.03
N LEU A 455 -8.22 33.48 2.85
CA LEU A 455 -7.33 32.33 2.91
C LEU A 455 -7.18 31.83 4.35
N ARG A 456 -7.10 32.71 5.36
CA ARG A 456 -7.00 32.29 6.77
C ARG A 456 -8.25 31.55 7.24
N TYR A 457 -9.43 32.03 6.88
CA TYR A 457 -10.70 31.38 7.23
C TYR A 457 -10.91 30.06 6.48
N LYS A 458 -10.50 29.98 5.20
CA LYS A 458 -10.39 28.71 4.45
C LYS A 458 -9.47 27.73 5.17
N ILE A 459 -8.26 28.15 5.54
CA ILE A 459 -7.24 27.34 6.22
C ILE A 459 -7.76 26.81 7.57
N ALA A 460 -8.46 27.62 8.37
CA ALA A 460 -9.10 27.18 9.61
C ALA A 460 -10.10 26.03 9.38
N ARG A 461 -10.97 26.16 8.37
CA ARG A 461 -11.94 25.12 7.98
C ARG A 461 -11.27 23.87 7.43
N GLU A 462 -10.17 24.00 6.71
CA GLU A 462 -9.41 22.88 6.16
C GLU A 462 -8.66 22.08 7.24
N ILE A 463 -8.04 22.75 8.22
CA ILE A 463 -7.46 22.07 9.40
C ILE A 463 -8.56 21.40 10.23
N ALA A 464 -9.70 22.06 10.42
CA ALA A 464 -10.83 21.46 11.13
C ALA A 464 -11.39 20.22 10.41
N SER A 465 -11.42 20.23 9.08
CA SER A 465 -11.76 19.07 8.23
C SER A 465 -10.73 17.94 8.35
N ALA A 466 -9.44 18.26 8.51
CA ALA A 466 -8.40 17.26 8.74
C ALA A 466 -8.57 16.56 10.10
N LEU A 467 -8.77 17.33 11.17
CA LEU A 467 -8.93 16.77 12.53
C LEU A 467 -10.26 16.01 12.68
N LEU A 468 -11.34 16.48 12.05
CA LEU A 468 -12.60 15.73 11.97
C LEU A 468 -12.39 14.32 11.40
N TYR A 469 -11.69 14.21 10.28
CA TYR A 469 -11.38 12.93 9.66
C TYR A 469 -10.56 12.01 10.59
N LEU A 470 -9.52 12.56 11.24
CA LEU A 470 -8.68 11.81 12.18
C LEU A 470 -9.43 11.34 13.44
N HIS A 471 -10.37 12.14 13.94
CA HIS A 471 -11.05 11.89 15.23
C HIS A 471 -12.33 11.06 15.10
N GLU A 472 -13.11 11.27 14.03
CA GLU A 472 -14.51 10.80 13.95
C GLU A 472 -14.87 10.04 12.66
N GLU A 473 -14.08 10.10 11.58
CA GLU A 473 -14.49 9.57 10.26
C GLU A 473 -13.55 8.49 9.69
N TRP A 474 -12.49 8.14 10.41
CA TRP A 474 -11.62 7.00 10.13
C TRP A 474 -11.91 5.84 11.09
N ASP A 475 -11.70 4.59 10.63
CA ASP A 475 -12.01 3.34 11.36
C ASP A 475 -11.37 3.24 12.76
N GLN A 476 -10.35 4.06 13.04
CA GLN A 476 -9.68 4.15 14.34
C GLN A 476 -9.38 5.61 14.65
N CYS A 477 -9.74 6.09 15.85
CA CYS A 477 -9.39 7.44 16.28
C CYS A 477 -7.87 7.67 16.29
N VAL A 478 -7.40 8.68 15.57
CA VAL A 478 -6.00 9.13 15.53
C VAL A 478 -5.89 10.47 16.25
N VAL A 479 -5.14 10.51 17.35
CA VAL A 479 -4.76 11.78 18.01
C VAL A 479 -3.41 12.22 17.47
N HIS A 480 -3.32 13.43 16.93
CA HIS A 480 -2.14 13.98 16.24
C HIS A 480 -1.02 14.38 17.21
N ARG A 481 -1.37 14.95 18.37
CA ARG A 481 -0.49 15.33 19.51
C ARG A 481 0.53 16.44 19.23
N ASP A 482 0.60 16.97 18.01
CA ASP A 482 1.45 18.12 17.63
C ASP A 482 0.78 19.01 16.55
N VAL A 483 -0.48 19.40 16.76
CA VAL A 483 -1.17 20.35 15.87
C VAL A 483 -0.66 21.77 16.16
N LYS A 484 -0.03 22.41 15.16
CA LYS A 484 0.52 23.77 15.26
C LYS A 484 0.71 24.37 13.88
N SER A 485 0.81 25.71 13.77
CA SER A 485 0.95 26.41 12.48
C SER A 485 2.20 25.99 11.68
N SER A 486 3.31 25.59 12.31
CA SER A 486 4.49 25.09 11.57
C SER A 486 4.30 23.69 10.97
N ASN A 487 3.28 22.94 11.41
CA ASN A 487 2.93 21.61 10.91
C ASN A 487 1.74 21.65 9.93
N VAL A 488 1.18 22.84 9.67
CA VAL A 488 0.18 23.07 8.62
C VAL A 488 0.92 23.54 7.37
N MET A 489 0.93 22.70 6.35
CA MET A 489 1.57 22.98 5.06
C MET A 489 0.57 23.56 4.06
N LEU A 490 1.07 24.30 3.07
CA LEU A 490 0.28 24.99 2.06
C LEU A 490 0.64 24.51 0.64
N ASP A 491 -0.36 24.01 -0.08
CA ASP A 491 -0.22 23.62 -1.49
C ASP A 491 -0.11 24.85 -2.42
N SER A 492 0.06 24.62 -3.73
CA SER A 492 0.15 25.68 -4.76
C SER A 492 -1.10 26.55 -4.91
N LYS A 493 -2.21 26.19 -4.27
CA LYS A 493 -3.50 26.91 -4.26
C LYS A 493 -3.85 27.44 -2.85
N PHE A 494 -2.86 27.51 -1.96
CA PHE A 494 -3.02 27.90 -0.55
C PHE A 494 -4.11 27.07 0.16
N SER A 495 -4.13 25.77 -0.10
CA SER A 495 -4.98 24.78 0.60
C SER A 495 -4.17 24.13 1.72
N ALA A 496 -4.74 24.10 2.92
CA ALA A 496 -4.07 23.59 4.11
C ALA A 496 -4.02 22.07 4.13
N LYS A 497 -2.85 21.55 4.50
CA LYS A 497 -2.59 20.13 4.74
C LYS A 497 -1.82 19.94 6.05
N LEU A 498 -2.44 19.25 7.02
CA LEU A 498 -1.80 18.93 8.29
C LEU A 498 -0.80 17.77 8.12
N GLY A 499 0.39 17.90 8.71
CA GLY A 499 1.46 16.90 8.65
C GLY A 499 2.30 16.81 9.93
N ASP A 500 3.37 16.01 9.87
CA ASP A 500 4.20 15.54 10.99
C ASP A 500 3.45 14.68 12.02
N PHE A 501 3.28 13.41 11.68
CA PHE A 501 2.59 12.40 12.49
C PHE A 501 3.53 11.57 13.38
N GLY A 502 4.79 12.01 13.59
CA GLY A 502 5.74 11.26 14.44
C GLY A 502 5.23 11.05 15.87
N LEU A 503 4.50 12.05 16.41
CA LEU A 503 3.89 11.98 17.73
C LEU A 503 2.47 11.37 17.74
N ALA A 504 1.84 11.14 16.59
CA ALA A 504 0.44 10.71 16.49
C ALA A 504 0.19 9.30 17.04
N ARG A 505 -0.98 9.00 17.62
CA ARG A 505 -1.30 7.69 18.21
C ARG A 505 -2.72 7.24 17.88
N LEU A 506 -2.88 5.92 17.70
CA LEU A 506 -4.18 5.26 17.60
C LEU A 506 -4.78 5.10 19.00
N VAL A 507 -6.03 5.52 19.17
CA VAL A 507 -6.80 5.41 20.42
C VAL A 507 -8.05 4.59 20.16
N ASN A 508 -8.19 3.46 20.86
CA ASN A 508 -9.43 2.67 20.83
C ASN A 508 -10.56 3.51 21.44
N HIS A 509 -11.72 3.58 20.78
CA HIS A 509 -12.85 4.42 21.21
C HIS A 509 -13.37 4.09 22.63
N GLU A 510 -13.10 2.88 23.13
CA GLU A 510 -13.44 2.41 24.49
C GLU A 510 -12.48 2.94 25.58
N HIS A 511 -11.29 3.44 25.21
CA HIS A 511 -10.21 3.85 26.11
C HIS A 511 -9.65 5.23 25.70
N LEU A 512 -10.50 6.26 25.78
CA LEU A 512 -10.28 7.64 25.33
C LEU A 512 -9.01 8.37 25.81
N ALA A 513 -8.29 7.86 26.83
CA ALA A 513 -7.09 8.50 27.37
C ALA A 513 -5.96 7.48 27.63
N GLN A 514 -5.03 7.37 26.70
CA GLN A 514 -3.78 6.63 26.92
C GLN A 514 -2.81 7.48 27.74
N THR A 515 -2.20 6.89 28.77
CA THR A 515 -1.09 7.53 29.51
C THR A 515 0.18 7.38 28.69
N THR A 516 0.79 8.50 28.29
CA THR A 516 1.96 8.53 27.41
C THR A 516 3.06 9.39 28.02
N GLN A 517 4.29 9.29 27.49
CA GLN A 517 5.30 10.30 27.78
C GLN A 517 4.83 11.65 27.22
N ALA A 518 4.81 12.68 28.07
CA ALA A 518 4.45 14.04 27.69
C ALA A 518 5.34 14.51 26.53
N ALA A 519 4.71 14.82 25.39
CA ALA A 519 5.35 15.22 24.15
C ALA A 519 4.35 16.03 23.31
N GLY A 520 4.86 17.03 22.61
CA GLY A 520 4.09 18.06 21.90
C GLY A 520 4.76 19.42 22.08
N THR A 521 4.22 20.48 21.46
CA THR A 521 4.85 21.81 21.47
C THR A 521 4.24 22.74 22.52
N LEU A 522 5.09 23.44 23.29
CA LEU A 522 4.66 24.43 24.28
C LEU A 522 3.82 25.53 23.62
N GLY A 523 2.72 25.93 24.26
CA GLY A 523 1.73 26.86 23.70
C GLY A 523 0.54 26.16 23.00
N TYR A 524 0.75 24.96 22.46
CA TYR A 524 -0.31 24.13 21.86
C TYR A 524 -0.68 22.94 22.76
N LEU A 525 0.24 22.48 23.61
CA LEU A 525 -0.02 21.43 24.60
C LEU A 525 -1.19 21.78 25.53
N ALA A 526 -2.23 20.93 25.48
CA ALA A 526 -3.39 21.08 26.33
C ALA A 526 -3.01 20.94 27.84
N PRO A 527 -3.58 21.76 28.73
CA PRO A 527 -3.24 21.78 30.15
C PRO A 527 -3.25 20.40 30.87
N GLU A 528 -4.21 19.52 30.56
CA GLU A 528 -4.29 18.17 31.11
C GLU A 528 -3.18 17.23 30.61
N CYS A 529 -2.65 17.48 29.41
CA CYS A 529 -1.48 16.76 28.88
C CYS A 529 -0.21 17.12 29.65
N VAL A 530 -0.07 18.41 30.02
CA VAL A 530 1.03 18.90 30.85
C VAL A 530 0.92 18.35 32.27
N ALA A 531 -0.29 18.32 32.84
CA ALA A 531 -0.52 17.84 34.21
C ALA A 531 -0.44 16.31 34.39
N SER A 532 -0.76 15.52 33.35
CA SER A 532 -0.96 14.07 33.50
C SER A 532 -0.33 13.16 32.45
N GLY A 533 0.25 13.68 31.36
CA GLY A 533 0.78 12.89 30.24
C GLY A 533 -0.27 12.11 29.43
N LYS A 534 -1.55 12.25 29.76
CA LYS A 534 -2.67 11.71 28.98
C LYS A 534 -2.92 12.58 27.76
N THR A 535 -3.20 11.96 26.62
CA THR A 535 -3.59 12.66 25.37
C THR A 535 -4.84 12.00 24.79
N SER A 536 -5.77 12.83 24.32
CA SER A 536 -7.07 12.44 23.74
C SER A 536 -7.44 13.38 22.57
N PRO A 537 -8.51 13.12 21.80
CA PRO A 537 -8.96 14.02 20.72
C PRO A 537 -9.16 15.48 21.19
N GLU A 538 -9.64 15.67 22.42
CA GLU A 538 -9.86 16.98 23.04
C GLU A 538 -8.55 17.77 23.24
N SER A 539 -7.39 17.10 23.28
CA SER A 539 -6.08 17.76 23.35
C SER A 539 -5.59 18.28 21.98
N ASP A 540 -5.97 17.61 20.88
CA ASP A 540 -5.81 18.16 19.53
C ASP A 540 -6.78 19.32 19.30
N VAL A 541 -8.00 19.26 19.85
CA VAL A 541 -8.98 20.38 19.80
C VAL A 541 -8.38 21.62 20.47
N TYR A 542 -7.78 21.51 21.66
CA TYR A 542 -7.07 22.63 22.30
C TYR A 542 -5.93 23.17 21.41
N SER A 543 -5.15 22.27 20.83
CA SER A 543 -4.04 22.62 19.93
C SER A 543 -4.53 23.37 18.67
N PHE A 544 -5.67 22.97 18.11
CA PHE A 544 -6.37 23.69 17.04
C PHE A 544 -6.90 25.05 17.51
N GLY A 545 -7.42 25.14 18.74
CA GLY A 545 -7.88 26.39 19.34
C GLY A 545 -6.79 27.46 19.36
N ALA A 546 -5.57 27.08 19.73
CA ALA A 546 -4.40 27.95 19.61
C ALA A 546 -4.17 28.39 18.15
N VAL A 547 -4.13 27.46 17.18
CA VAL A 547 -3.91 27.79 15.75
C VAL A 547 -5.01 28.69 15.16
N ALA A 548 -6.27 28.55 15.60
CA ALA A 548 -7.35 29.46 15.20
C ALA A 548 -7.11 30.90 15.68
N LEU A 549 -6.57 31.07 16.90
CA LEU A 549 -6.16 32.38 17.42
C LEU A 549 -4.89 32.92 16.72
N GLU A 550 -3.95 32.06 16.32
CA GLU A 550 -2.79 32.46 15.51
C GLU A 550 -3.23 32.97 14.13
N LEU A 551 -4.21 32.31 13.49
CA LEU A 551 -4.80 32.74 12.23
C LEU A 551 -5.51 34.10 12.35
N ALA A 552 -6.33 34.29 13.38
CA ALA A 552 -7.03 35.55 13.63
C ALA A 552 -6.07 36.73 13.90
N SER A 553 -5.06 36.51 14.76
CA SER A 553 -4.23 37.59 15.32
C SER A 553 -2.86 37.79 14.65
N GLY A 554 -2.36 36.79 13.92
CA GLY A 554 -0.99 36.82 13.41
C GLY A 554 0.10 36.73 14.50
N LYS A 555 -0.28 36.46 15.76
CA LYS A 555 0.63 36.31 16.90
C LYS A 555 0.89 34.83 17.20
N ARG A 556 2.07 34.50 17.72
CA ARG A 556 2.45 33.13 18.11
C ARG A 556 1.71 32.72 19.38
N ALA A 557 1.40 31.42 19.52
CA ALA A 557 0.79 30.86 20.74
C ALA A 557 1.60 31.14 22.02
N VAL A 558 2.93 31.16 21.88
CA VAL A 558 3.93 31.66 22.85
C VAL A 558 5.00 32.42 22.08
N ASP A 559 5.32 33.65 22.46
CA ASP A 559 6.57 34.31 22.06
C ASP A 559 7.57 34.23 23.23
N VAL A 560 8.69 33.55 23.00
CA VAL A 560 9.74 33.30 24.01
C VAL A 560 10.59 34.57 24.25
N ARG A 561 10.41 35.62 23.45
CA ARG A 561 11.18 36.87 23.49
C ARG A 561 10.53 37.95 24.35
N LEU A 562 9.24 37.79 24.66
CA LEU A 562 8.58 38.56 25.71
C LEU A 562 8.88 37.87 27.05
N LEU A 563 9.70 38.50 27.88
CA LEU A 563 10.10 37.97 29.19
C LEU A 563 8.97 38.01 30.24
N ASP A 564 7.85 38.66 29.93
CA ASP A 564 6.63 38.65 30.74
C ASP A 564 5.85 37.35 30.49
N PHE A 565 5.76 36.51 31.53
CA PHE A 565 5.15 35.17 31.48
C PHE A 565 3.62 35.15 31.24
N ASP A 566 2.96 36.31 31.20
CA ASP A 566 1.51 36.44 31.33
C ASP A 566 0.72 36.45 30.01
N MET A 567 1.37 36.65 28.86
CA MET A 567 0.69 36.74 27.55
C MET A 567 0.72 35.43 26.74
N ARG A 568 0.22 34.34 27.33
CA ARG A 568 -0.19 33.15 26.56
C ARG A 568 -1.36 33.54 25.65
N LEU A 569 -1.29 33.24 24.35
CA LEU A 569 -2.23 33.77 23.33
C LEU A 569 -3.72 33.58 23.68
N VAL A 570 -4.06 32.40 24.24
CA VAL A 570 -5.41 32.06 24.71
C VAL A 570 -5.91 33.02 25.81
N VAL A 571 -5.06 33.37 26.77
CA VAL A 571 -5.42 34.23 27.92
C VAL A 571 -5.69 35.66 27.44
N TRP A 572 -4.83 36.19 26.57
CA TRP A 572 -5.00 37.51 25.95
C TRP A 572 -6.29 37.59 25.12
N ALA A 573 -6.59 36.56 24.32
CA ALA A 573 -7.83 36.52 23.54
C ALA A 573 -9.09 36.39 24.44
N TRP A 574 -8.99 35.70 25.58
CA TRP A 574 -10.09 35.57 26.55
C TRP A 574 -10.37 36.90 27.27
N ASP A 575 -9.33 37.67 27.62
CA ASP A 575 -9.45 39.02 28.18
C ASP A 575 -10.19 39.98 27.23
N LEU A 576 -9.87 39.92 25.93
CA LEU A 576 -10.59 40.68 24.90
C LEU A 576 -12.04 40.22 24.72
N TYR A 577 -12.32 38.91 24.84
CA TYR A 577 -13.68 38.39 24.83
C TYR A 577 -14.51 38.90 26.03
N GLY A 578 -13.99 38.76 27.26
CA GLY A 578 -14.66 39.23 28.48
C GLY A 578 -14.94 40.74 28.49
N LYS A 579 -14.10 41.52 27.80
CA LYS A 579 -14.26 42.98 27.63
C LYS A 579 -15.15 43.38 26.44
N GLY A 580 -15.66 42.43 25.66
CA GLY A 580 -16.45 42.71 24.44
C GLY A 580 -15.64 43.33 23.29
N ARG A 581 -14.31 43.15 23.28
CA ARG A 581 -13.34 43.80 22.38
C ARG A 581 -12.71 42.80 21.39
N LEU A 582 -13.45 41.76 21.02
CA LEU A 582 -13.00 40.66 20.15
C LEU A 582 -12.25 41.12 18.90
N LEU A 583 -12.75 42.13 18.19
CA LEU A 583 -12.15 42.59 16.92
C LEU A 583 -10.76 43.23 17.09
N GLU A 584 -10.35 43.61 18.31
CA GLU A 584 -8.97 44.05 18.60
C GLU A 584 -7.98 42.88 18.65
N ALA A 585 -8.46 41.63 18.64
CA ALA A 585 -7.60 40.46 18.50
C ALA A 585 -7.13 40.24 17.05
N ALA A 586 -7.71 40.94 16.07
CA ALA A 586 -7.39 40.80 14.65
C ALA A 586 -5.97 41.25 14.31
N ASP A 587 -5.33 40.55 13.38
CA ASP A 587 -4.01 40.89 12.84
C ASP A 587 -4.01 42.28 12.19
N MET A 588 -3.27 43.22 12.78
CA MET A 588 -3.19 44.60 12.30
C MET A 588 -2.75 44.70 10.83
N ARG A 589 -1.96 43.74 10.31
CA ARG A 589 -1.50 43.72 8.92
C ARG A 589 -2.60 43.40 7.91
N LEU A 590 -3.79 42.99 8.36
CA LEU A 590 -4.98 42.89 7.52
C LEU A 590 -5.60 44.28 7.23
N ASN A 591 -5.20 45.35 7.93
CA ASN A 591 -5.70 46.72 7.73
C ASN A 591 -7.24 46.88 7.77
N GLY A 592 -7.96 45.93 8.38
CA GLY A 592 -9.43 45.86 8.38
C GLY A 592 -10.06 45.09 7.21
N GLU A 593 -9.26 44.50 6.31
CA GLU A 593 -9.72 43.63 5.21
C GLU A 593 -10.09 42.22 5.71
N PHE A 594 -11.11 42.13 6.56
CA PHE A 594 -11.70 40.88 7.04
C PHE A 594 -13.21 41.00 7.23
N GLU A 595 -13.93 39.89 7.10
CA GLU A 595 -15.35 39.85 7.46
C GLU A 595 -15.47 39.76 8.99
N LYS A 596 -16.26 40.65 9.60
CA LYS A 596 -16.33 40.79 11.06
C LYS A 596 -16.97 39.57 11.70
N LEU A 597 -18.02 39.04 11.08
CA LEU A 597 -18.72 37.87 11.60
C LEU A 597 -17.83 36.62 11.54
N GLU A 598 -17.02 36.46 10.48
CA GLU A 598 -16.04 35.36 10.39
C GLU A 598 -14.90 35.55 11.42
N MET A 599 -14.43 36.78 11.64
CA MET A 599 -13.39 37.08 12.63
C MET A 599 -13.86 36.73 14.05
N GLU A 600 -15.03 37.23 14.45
CA GLU A 600 -15.63 36.93 15.75
C GLU A 600 -15.90 35.42 15.90
N GLN A 601 -16.45 34.78 14.86
CA GLN A 601 -16.72 33.34 14.88
C GLN A 601 -15.44 32.50 14.99
N LEU A 602 -14.34 32.88 14.33
CA LEU A 602 -13.05 32.19 14.44
C LEU A 602 -12.43 32.35 15.83
N ILE A 603 -12.48 33.55 16.43
CA ILE A 603 -11.93 33.79 17.77
C ILE A 603 -12.74 33.03 18.83
N VAL A 604 -14.08 33.07 18.77
CA VAL A 604 -14.94 32.32 19.70
C VAL A 604 -14.76 30.81 19.54
N VAL A 605 -14.58 30.30 18.32
CA VAL A 605 -14.16 28.90 18.09
C VAL A 605 -12.79 28.63 18.73
N GLY A 606 -11.81 29.52 18.56
CA GLY A 606 -10.48 29.41 19.15
C GLY A 606 -10.53 29.32 20.68
N LEU A 607 -11.33 30.16 21.34
CA LEU A 607 -11.53 30.15 22.79
C LEU A 607 -12.27 28.91 23.27
N TRP A 608 -13.35 28.49 22.60
CA TRP A 608 -14.10 27.28 22.99
C TRP A 608 -13.26 26.01 22.84
N CYS A 609 -12.48 25.92 21.77
CA CYS A 609 -11.50 24.85 21.58
C CYS A 609 -10.40 24.88 22.65
N SER A 610 -9.93 26.08 23.04
CA SER A 610 -8.90 26.28 24.06
C SER A 610 -9.41 26.23 25.51
N HIS A 611 -10.59 25.66 25.76
CA HIS A 611 -11.18 25.63 27.10
C HIS A 611 -10.29 24.83 28.10
N PRO A 612 -10.06 25.31 29.34
CA PRO A 612 -9.10 24.66 30.26
C PRO A 612 -9.50 23.24 30.71
N ASP A 613 -10.78 23.00 30.96
CA ASP A 613 -11.34 21.63 31.04
C ASP A 613 -11.56 21.05 29.63
N ALA A 614 -11.18 19.80 29.44
CA ALA A 614 -11.31 19.06 28.19
C ALA A 614 -12.74 18.57 27.90
N ALA A 615 -13.55 18.27 28.92
CA ALA A 615 -14.93 17.78 28.72
C ALA A 615 -15.86 18.86 28.15
N SER A 616 -15.56 20.13 28.40
CA SER A 616 -16.29 21.30 27.89
C SER A 616 -15.85 21.75 26.49
N ARG A 617 -14.83 21.14 25.88
CA ARG A 617 -14.36 21.44 24.51
C ARG A 617 -15.30 20.84 23.45
N PRO A 618 -15.43 21.46 22.26
CA PRO A 618 -16.23 20.92 21.17
C PRO A 618 -15.59 19.68 20.54
N LYS A 619 -16.42 18.81 19.95
CA LYS A 619 -15.95 17.86 18.93
C LYS A 619 -15.69 18.58 17.61
N MET A 620 -14.78 18.07 16.79
CA MET A 620 -14.38 18.73 15.54
C MET A 620 -15.55 18.89 14.55
N ARG A 621 -16.57 18.02 14.61
CA ARG A 621 -17.81 18.19 13.84
C ARG A 621 -18.62 19.42 14.26
N GLN A 622 -18.60 19.80 15.54
CA GLN A 622 -19.25 21.03 16.02
C GLN A 622 -18.44 22.27 15.60
N VAL A 623 -17.10 22.18 15.64
CA VAL A 623 -16.19 23.24 15.16
C VAL A 623 -16.46 23.57 13.69
N LEU A 624 -16.55 22.55 12.82
CA LEU A 624 -16.86 22.77 11.40
C LEU A 624 -18.24 23.39 11.17
N LYS A 625 -19.25 22.98 11.94
CA LYS A 625 -20.59 23.58 11.86
C LYS A 625 -20.60 25.05 12.25
N LEU A 626 -19.83 25.46 13.26
CA LEU A 626 -19.66 26.86 13.61
C LEU A 626 -18.96 27.65 12.50
N LEU A 627 -17.84 27.14 11.97
CA LEU A 627 -17.10 27.82 10.91
C LEU A 627 -17.87 27.88 9.57
N ASN A 628 -18.91 27.06 9.41
CA ASN A 628 -19.85 27.08 8.28
C ASN A 628 -21.12 27.92 8.56
N PHE A 629 -21.28 28.48 9.77
CA PHE A 629 -22.51 29.13 10.25
C PHE A 629 -23.78 28.23 10.23
N GLU A 630 -23.61 26.92 10.33
CA GLU A 630 -24.72 25.94 10.41
C GLU A 630 -25.40 25.91 11.80
N VAL A 631 -24.70 26.38 12.84
CA VAL A 631 -25.17 26.47 14.23
C VAL A 631 -24.66 27.75 14.88
N THR A 632 -25.31 28.21 15.94
CA THR A 632 -24.88 29.40 16.71
C THR A 632 -23.74 29.08 17.67
N ALA A 633 -22.82 30.04 17.84
CA ALA A 633 -21.75 29.95 18.83
C ALA A 633 -22.29 29.83 20.27
N PRO A 634 -21.67 29.01 21.14
CA PRO A 634 -22.02 28.99 22.56
C PRO A 634 -21.58 30.28 23.25
N HIS A 635 -22.34 30.70 24.25
CA HIS A 635 -21.88 31.76 25.16
C HIS A 635 -20.81 31.19 26.09
N LEU A 636 -19.58 31.70 25.99
CA LEU A 636 -18.47 31.33 26.88
C LEU A 636 -18.51 32.21 28.15
N PRO A 637 -17.90 31.78 29.27
CA PRO A 637 -17.72 32.67 30.42
C PRO A 637 -16.79 33.83 30.07
N PRO A 638 -17.03 35.05 30.60
CA PRO A 638 -16.22 36.23 30.27
C PRO A 638 -14.80 36.15 30.85
N GLU A 639 -14.62 35.45 31.97
CA GLU A 639 -13.31 35.12 32.54
C GLU A 639 -12.92 33.67 32.17
N ILE A 640 -11.62 33.41 32.05
CA ILE A 640 -11.11 32.07 31.74
C ILE A 640 -11.32 31.12 32.94
N PRO A 641 -12.00 29.97 32.78
CA PRO A 641 -12.27 29.08 33.91
C PRO A 641 -11.01 28.51 34.57
N VAL A 642 -10.97 28.50 35.90
CA VAL A 642 -9.91 27.80 36.64
C VAL A 642 -10.05 26.29 36.40
N PRO A 643 -9.03 25.60 35.87
CA PRO A 643 -9.15 24.19 35.53
C PRO A 643 -9.22 23.28 36.76
N SER A 644 -10.15 22.33 36.72
CA SER A 644 -10.53 21.41 37.81
C SER A 644 -9.60 20.20 37.95
N TYR A 645 -8.29 20.42 38.15
CA TYR A 645 -7.36 19.31 38.43
C TYR A 645 -7.44 18.84 39.88
N ASN A 646 -7.72 17.55 40.09
CA ASN A 646 -7.50 16.89 41.37
C ASN A 646 -6.00 16.91 41.71
N ALA A 647 -5.62 17.79 42.62
CA ALA A 647 -4.24 18.21 42.84
C ALA A 647 -3.42 17.21 43.68
N HIS A 648 -2.85 16.20 43.03
CA HIS A 648 -1.58 15.59 43.47
C HIS A 648 -0.41 16.23 42.72
N VAL A 649 -0.26 17.55 42.87
CA VAL A 649 0.82 18.33 42.23
C VAL A 649 2.15 18.03 42.92
N SER A 650 2.89 17.07 42.37
CA SER A 650 4.30 16.88 42.72
C SER A 650 5.14 17.98 42.06
N PHE A 651 5.35 19.09 42.76
CA PHE A 651 6.27 20.15 42.35
C PHE A 651 7.72 19.62 42.31
N MET A 652 8.12 19.04 41.16
CA MET A 652 9.53 18.72 40.90
C MET A 652 10.28 20.01 40.52
N THR A 653 10.84 20.68 41.53
CA THR A 653 11.87 21.70 41.33
C THR A 653 13.05 21.11 40.54
N ARG A 654 13.41 21.73 39.42
CA ARG A 654 14.54 21.30 38.57
C ARG A 654 15.88 21.53 39.30
N PRO A 655 16.78 20.54 39.35
CA PRO A 655 18.21 20.80 39.52
C PRO A 655 18.77 21.43 38.23
N SER A 656 19.51 22.52 38.35
CA SER A 656 20.11 23.22 37.21
C SER A 656 21.43 22.55 36.77
N SER A 657 21.38 21.67 35.77
CA SER A 657 22.59 21.13 35.13
C SER A 657 23.16 22.13 34.12
N VAL A 658 23.97 23.08 34.59
CA VAL A 658 24.74 23.99 33.73
C VAL A 658 25.94 23.25 33.17
N SER A 659 25.89 22.84 31.91
CA SER A 659 27.03 22.23 31.20
C SER A 659 28.04 23.29 30.76
N SER A 660 28.80 23.84 31.72
CA SER A 660 29.92 24.73 31.43
C SER A 660 31.06 23.97 30.75
N CYS A 661 31.31 24.26 29.46
CA CYS A 661 32.46 23.72 28.74
C CYS A 661 33.76 24.30 29.34
N THR A 662 34.75 23.44 29.60
CA THR A 662 36.12 23.90 29.92
C THR A 662 37.13 22.87 29.42
N SER A 663 38.29 23.35 28.95
CA SER A 663 39.30 22.55 28.26
C SER A 663 40.19 21.73 29.21
N ALA A 664 40.81 20.69 28.66
CA ALA A 664 41.71 19.80 29.39
C ALA A 664 42.99 20.51 29.90
N SER A 665 43.47 20.05 31.05
CA SER A 665 44.86 20.15 31.51
C SER A 665 45.16 18.96 32.43
N GLU A 666 46.43 18.58 32.59
CA GLU A 666 46.81 17.24 33.03
C GLU A 666 47.39 17.16 34.45
N SER A 667 47.03 16.08 35.16
CA SER A 667 47.91 15.25 36.01
C SER A 667 48.32 15.65 37.43
N VAL A 668 48.72 14.60 38.18
CA VAL A 668 49.44 14.53 39.48
C VAL A 668 48.62 14.79 40.77
N PRO A 669 48.80 14.00 41.87
CA PRO A 669 47.76 13.86 42.90
C PRO A 669 48.15 14.21 44.35
N THR A 670 47.10 14.29 45.20
CA THR A 670 47.02 13.95 46.63
C THR A 670 48.16 14.34 47.59
N ILE A 671 47.89 15.33 48.45
CA ILE A 671 48.36 15.34 49.85
C ILE A 671 47.17 15.61 50.78
N SER A 672 47.13 14.91 51.92
CA SER A 672 46.10 15.03 52.96
C SER A 672 46.56 15.86 54.16
N SER A 673 45.67 16.59 54.83
CA SER A 673 45.44 16.54 56.29
C SER A 673 44.60 17.73 56.81
N GLN A 674 43.96 17.53 57.97
CA GLN A 674 43.51 18.51 58.98
C GLN A 674 42.61 19.68 58.50
N VAL A 675 41.37 19.84 58.99
CA VAL A 675 40.95 20.13 60.39
C VAL A 675 41.66 21.38 60.94
N ASP A 676 40.96 22.53 60.91
CA ASP A 676 40.23 22.97 62.11
C ASP A 676 39.15 24.02 61.74
N SER A 677 38.60 24.68 62.75
CA SER A 677 37.36 25.44 62.78
C SER A 677 37.56 26.87 63.27
N LYS A 678 36.95 27.85 62.56
CA LYS A 678 36.33 29.12 63.04
C LYS A 678 36.06 30.03 61.82
N LEU A 679 34.92 30.70 61.60
CA LEU A 679 33.95 31.45 62.44
C LEU A 679 34.22 32.96 62.35
N ALA A 680 33.19 33.70 61.92
CA ALA A 680 33.16 35.13 61.53
C ALA A 680 33.91 35.44 60.20
N ARG A 681 33.41 36.35 59.36
CA ARG A 681 32.33 37.35 59.56
C ARG A 681 31.35 37.37 58.39
#